data_AF-A0A3N0YVX5-F1
#
_entry.id   AF-A0A3N0YVX5-F1
#
_cell.length_a   1.000
_cell.length_b   1.000
_cell.length_c   1.000
_cell.angle_alpha   90.00
_cell.angle_beta   90.00
_cell.angle_gamma   90.00
#
_symmetry.space_group_name_H-M   'P 1'
#
loop_
_entity.id
_entity.type
_entity.pdbx_description
1 polymer ?
#
loop_
_entity_poly.entity_id
_entity_poly.type
_entity_poly.pdbx_seq_one_letter_code
_entity_poly.pdbx_strand_id
1 'polypeptide(L)'
;MEGDPVTLDPNVTVNHDIIKILWKFGDDEKVIAEMYGNNNENLNPTERFRDRLKLDDQTGSLTINNTRITDSGVYKAQIDHKNDGRLTVTFSVTVSVEERTESVKEGDSATLKTDVEIQRDDQILWTFGPQDSLIAETKSETREIATYDGPDGRFRDRLKLDKTTGFLTISNITAEHTGVYKLQTISSRGTLFQRFIVTVRLVMISGVEGELVTLYPDTEVQKDDVIMWTFGYEDTLIAQMTGKTRETYEGTDGRFRERLKLDKRTGSLTIKNTRTEHSGLYKLQMSSSSRGTTKKRFKVAVNLMKISAKEGETITLWNNTVVQRKDQLLWLFGDENSLIAEIKGRIAKISAFDFAEGRFKDRLELDEKTGSLTIRHVTTEHAGVYSLKLITSKATTIKRRNVFVRVLKILGKEGNNVTLNPDTEVQRDDLILWRFGDHLIAQLTGETKETTYADADERFRDKLQLDKNTGSLTIRNITNGPYKLQIISSRRTLSREFRVFMCCESGPKTVSVMMEECFILITDFNIESEERVQWSFGAKTLATGMNGDSSKTSYGDDGRFRDRLELHHQTGSLTIKNTRTSDAGVYQLKFCSRSGKNICWEFSVTVSGVAADAELAAAIMKRHFRPSLIRTEAWEGYGFANIEIKIKESTDLYGAVLWPSAMVLCHFLDTHREEYNLMDKNIIELGAGTGLVTIVTSLLGAKVTSTDLPDILGNLRHNVMRNTRGRCRHEPHVTELSWGKELEERFPRATCHYDYIMAADVVYSHPFLHELMETFMHLSSDDTIILWAMRFRLDPENSFVDTFEKHFHLQELYDLPSLRIKLYSAHKRRPTQN
;
A
#
# COMPACT_ATOMS: atom_id res chain seq x y z
N MET A 1 28.84 -15.80 12.88
CA MET A 1 27.41 -15.92 13.24
C MET A 1 27.31 -16.48 14.65
N GLU A 2 26.14 -16.49 15.28
CA GLU A 2 25.99 -17.19 16.58
C GLU A 2 26.44 -18.65 16.47
N GLY A 3 27.25 -19.11 17.43
CA GLY A 3 27.87 -20.44 17.43
C GLY A 3 29.26 -20.48 16.76
N ASP A 4 29.54 -19.62 15.78
CA ASP A 4 30.85 -19.59 15.12
C ASP A 4 31.93 -18.98 16.03
N PRO A 5 33.19 -19.45 15.93
CA PRO A 5 34.31 -18.77 16.57
C PRO A 5 34.62 -17.44 15.87
N VAL A 6 34.99 -16.42 16.65
CA VAL A 6 35.50 -15.14 16.14
C VAL A 6 36.87 -14.87 16.76
N THR A 7 37.83 -14.42 15.95
CA THR A 7 39.17 -14.04 16.42
C THR A 7 39.38 -12.54 16.20
N LEU A 8 39.77 -11.85 17.27
CA LEU A 8 40.07 -10.43 17.30
C LEU A 8 41.59 -10.28 17.36
N ASP A 9 42.18 -9.87 16.24
CA ASP A 9 43.63 -9.71 16.11
C ASP A 9 44.02 -8.23 16.26
N PRO A 10 44.76 -7.86 17.32
CA PRO A 10 45.27 -6.50 17.50
C PRO A 10 46.40 -6.13 16.53
N ASN A 11 46.83 -7.07 15.69
CA ASN A 11 47.91 -6.96 14.72
C ASN A 11 49.24 -6.59 15.39
N VAL A 12 49.57 -7.31 16.47
CA VAL A 12 50.78 -7.12 17.27
C VAL A 12 51.56 -8.43 17.34
N THR A 13 52.89 -8.36 17.37
CA THR A 13 53.75 -9.52 17.64
C THR A 13 54.24 -9.46 19.07
N VAL A 14 53.88 -10.45 19.88
CA VAL A 14 54.28 -10.53 21.29
C VAL A 14 55.78 -10.75 21.36
N ASN A 15 56.50 -9.80 21.96
CA ASN A 15 57.95 -9.84 22.13
C ASN A 15 58.35 -9.29 23.51
N HIS A 16 59.65 -9.24 23.79
CA HIS A 16 60.20 -8.74 25.05
C HIS A 16 59.92 -7.25 25.36
N ASP A 17 59.38 -6.47 24.41
CA ASP A 17 59.08 -5.05 24.56
C ASP A 17 57.64 -4.80 25.04
N ILE A 18 56.76 -5.80 24.94
CA ILE A 18 55.39 -5.74 25.45
C ILE A 18 55.38 -6.11 26.93
N ILE A 19 54.88 -5.19 27.75
CA ILE A 19 54.72 -5.37 29.19
C ILE A 19 53.47 -6.21 29.47
N LYS A 20 52.33 -5.81 28.89
CA LYS A 20 51.05 -6.51 29.04
C LYS A 20 50.06 -6.22 27.93
N ILE A 21 49.16 -7.16 27.70
CA ILE A 21 47.96 -7.02 26.87
C ILE A 21 46.73 -7.27 27.73
N LEU A 22 45.79 -6.34 27.73
CA LEU A 22 44.54 -6.38 28.48
C LEU A 22 43.35 -6.33 27.53
N TRP A 23 42.55 -7.38 27.51
CA TRP A 23 41.29 -7.42 26.79
C TRP A 23 40.14 -7.01 27.70
N LYS A 24 39.35 -6.04 27.24
CA LYS A 24 38.20 -5.48 27.95
C LYS A 24 36.93 -5.57 27.10
N PHE A 25 35.79 -5.70 27.77
CA PHE A 25 34.48 -5.83 27.12
C PHE A 25 33.41 -4.92 27.75
N GLY A 26 32.61 -4.28 26.89
CA GLY A 26 31.46 -3.46 27.27
C GLY A 26 31.81 -2.04 27.74
N ASP A 27 30.78 -1.23 28.00
CA ASP A 27 30.91 0.17 28.41
C ASP A 27 31.61 0.33 29.77
N ASP A 28 31.44 -0.66 30.65
CA ASP A 28 32.10 -0.73 31.96
C ASP A 28 33.58 -1.14 31.88
N GLU A 29 34.11 -1.38 30.67
CA GLU A 29 35.53 -1.72 30.43
C GLU A 29 36.04 -2.91 31.25
N LYS A 30 35.18 -3.90 31.48
CA LYS A 30 35.50 -5.05 32.32
C LYS A 30 36.58 -5.91 31.68
N VAL A 31 37.66 -6.19 32.40
CA VAL A 31 38.75 -7.07 31.91
C VAL A 31 38.22 -8.50 31.77
N ILE A 32 38.45 -9.10 30.61
CA ILE A 32 37.99 -10.45 30.25
C ILE A 32 39.14 -11.42 29.97
N ALA A 33 40.32 -10.91 29.59
CA ALA A 33 41.55 -11.67 29.46
C ALA A 33 42.76 -10.74 29.63
N GLU A 34 43.86 -11.26 30.16
CA GLU A 34 45.12 -10.53 30.31
C GLU A 34 46.33 -11.42 30.00
N MET A 35 47.43 -10.81 29.59
CA MET A 35 48.69 -11.48 29.27
C MET A 35 49.87 -10.58 29.62
N TYR A 36 50.93 -11.15 30.19
CA TYR A 36 52.14 -10.45 30.62
C TYR A 36 53.39 -11.08 30.00
N GLY A 37 53.95 -10.45 28.97
CA GLY A 37 55.15 -10.95 28.29
C GLY A 37 55.11 -12.47 27.98
N ASN A 38 56.24 -13.16 28.15
CA ASN A 38 56.41 -14.59 27.84
C ASN A 38 55.66 -15.58 28.78
N ASN A 39 54.82 -15.11 29.72
CA ASN A 39 54.08 -15.98 30.62
C ASN A 39 52.56 -15.74 30.53
N ASN A 40 51.84 -16.79 30.13
CA ASN A 40 50.39 -16.87 30.16
C ASN A 40 49.92 -17.29 31.56
N GLU A 41 49.52 -16.35 32.41
CA GLU A 41 48.69 -16.69 33.57
C GLU A 41 47.57 -15.66 33.77
N ASN A 42 46.39 -16.21 34.10
CA ASN A 42 45.12 -15.58 34.45
C ASN A 42 44.22 -15.11 33.29
N LEU A 43 43.61 -16.09 32.62
CA LEU A 43 42.23 -15.92 32.17
C LEU A 43 41.36 -15.83 33.44
N ASN A 44 40.88 -14.64 33.80
CA ASN A 44 39.80 -14.49 34.76
C ASN A 44 38.50 -14.21 33.98
N PRO A 45 37.99 -15.18 33.19
CA PRO A 45 36.83 -14.95 32.37
C PRO A 45 35.67 -14.67 33.33
N THR A 46 35.05 -13.51 33.15
CA THR A 46 33.73 -13.24 33.75
C THR A 46 32.80 -14.44 33.47
N GLU A 47 31.85 -14.75 34.36
CA GLU A 47 30.95 -15.93 34.18
C GLU A 47 30.40 -16.06 32.77
N ARG A 48 30.15 -14.92 32.10
CA ARG A 48 29.72 -14.80 30.71
C ARG A 48 30.59 -15.56 29.71
N PHE A 49 31.92 -15.49 29.83
CA PHE A 49 32.88 -16.03 28.86
C PHE A 49 33.66 -17.26 29.36
N ARG A 50 33.24 -17.84 30.49
CA ARG A 50 33.89 -19.00 31.10
C ARG A 50 34.03 -20.13 30.06
N ASP A 51 35.24 -20.69 29.96
CA ASP A 51 35.63 -21.79 29.05
C ASP A 51 35.51 -21.50 27.54
N ARG A 52 35.25 -20.24 27.14
CA ARG A 52 35.03 -19.87 25.72
C ARG A 52 36.11 -18.97 25.13
N LEU A 53 37.00 -18.41 25.95
CA LEU A 53 38.09 -17.54 25.48
C LEU A 53 39.37 -18.34 25.27
N LYS A 54 40.06 -18.06 24.17
CA LYS A 54 41.41 -18.52 23.90
C LYS A 54 42.25 -17.31 23.51
N LEU A 55 43.39 -17.12 24.18
CA LEU A 55 44.35 -16.07 23.84
C LEU A 55 45.54 -16.71 23.13
N ASP A 56 45.96 -16.11 22.01
CA ASP A 56 47.13 -16.51 21.26
C ASP A 56 48.39 -15.82 21.84
N ASP A 57 49.40 -16.62 22.18
CA ASP A 57 50.61 -16.18 22.88
C ASP A 57 51.66 -15.52 21.98
N GLN A 58 51.53 -15.65 20.66
CA GLN A 58 52.43 -15.04 19.68
C GLN A 58 51.91 -13.71 19.15
N THR A 59 50.58 -13.58 19.03
CA THR A 59 49.92 -12.42 18.42
C THR A 59 49.12 -11.57 19.40
N GLY A 60 48.81 -12.09 20.59
CA GLY A 60 47.90 -11.44 21.53
C GLY A 60 46.44 -11.44 21.08
N SER A 61 46.12 -12.19 20.02
CA SER A 61 44.77 -12.32 19.47
C SER A 61 43.83 -13.02 20.45
N LEU A 62 42.60 -12.53 20.57
CA LEU A 62 41.56 -13.13 21.38
C LEU A 62 40.55 -13.87 20.49
N THR A 63 40.47 -15.19 20.64
CA THR A 63 39.42 -16.00 20.04
C THR A 63 38.29 -16.25 21.04
N ILE A 64 37.06 -15.97 20.61
CA ILE A 64 35.83 -16.31 21.33
C ILE A 64 35.19 -17.48 20.62
N ASN A 65 35.18 -18.65 21.26
CA ASN A 65 34.54 -19.85 20.74
C ASN A 65 33.06 -19.90 21.13
N ASN A 66 32.23 -20.50 20.28
CA ASN A 66 30.79 -20.66 20.52
C ASN A 66 30.13 -19.32 20.91
N THR A 67 30.23 -18.35 19.99
CA THR A 67 29.73 -16.97 20.21
C THR A 67 28.22 -16.98 20.44
N ARG A 68 27.74 -16.04 21.26
CA ARG A 68 26.31 -15.84 21.58
C ARG A 68 25.89 -14.44 21.13
N ILE A 69 24.60 -14.19 20.87
CA ILE A 69 24.11 -12.82 20.59
C ILE A 69 24.57 -11.85 21.68
N THR A 70 24.53 -12.30 22.93
CA THR A 70 25.00 -11.50 24.07
C THR A 70 26.46 -11.11 23.91
N ASP A 71 27.34 -11.87 23.27
CA ASP A 71 28.75 -11.49 23.07
C ASP A 71 28.92 -10.31 22.09
N SER A 72 27.85 -9.80 21.48
CA SER A 72 27.91 -8.54 20.72
C SER A 72 28.29 -7.37 21.62
N GLY A 73 29.15 -6.49 21.12
CA GLY A 73 29.58 -5.31 21.85
C GLY A 73 30.97 -4.84 21.44
N VAL A 74 31.45 -3.85 22.19
CA VAL A 74 32.77 -3.26 21.98
C VAL A 74 33.80 -4.02 22.81
N TYR A 75 34.87 -4.45 22.15
CA TYR A 75 36.04 -5.08 22.73
C TYR A 75 37.23 -4.13 22.59
N LYS A 76 38.05 -4.01 23.64
CA LYS A 76 39.25 -3.17 23.62
C LYS A 76 40.46 -3.99 24.04
N ALA A 77 41.50 -4.01 23.20
CA ALA A 77 42.82 -4.52 23.54
C ALA A 77 43.71 -3.34 23.93
N GLN A 78 44.11 -3.28 25.20
CA GLN A 78 45.08 -2.29 25.71
C GLN A 78 46.45 -2.96 25.79
N ILE A 79 47.44 -2.40 25.11
CA ILE A 79 48.77 -2.98 24.94
C ILE A 79 49.78 -1.99 25.47
N ASP A 80 50.48 -2.35 26.53
CA ASP A 80 51.50 -1.50 27.15
C ASP A 80 52.89 -1.92 26.67
N HIS A 81 53.59 -1.02 25.99
CA HIS A 81 54.97 -1.19 25.54
C HIS A 81 55.94 -0.51 26.50
N LYS A 82 57.15 -1.09 26.65
CA LYS A 82 58.23 -0.51 27.48
C LYS A 82 58.68 0.87 27.02
N ASN A 83 58.75 1.08 25.71
CA ASN A 83 59.35 2.28 25.11
C ASN A 83 58.34 3.16 24.36
N ASP A 84 57.22 2.59 23.89
CA ASP A 84 56.29 3.28 22.98
C ASP A 84 54.97 3.71 23.65
N GLY A 85 54.85 3.52 24.96
CA GLY A 85 53.65 3.85 25.72
C GLY A 85 52.52 2.84 25.50
N ARG A 86 51.27 3.31 25.63
CA ARG A 86 50.08 2.45 25.59
C ARG A 86 49.34 2.59 24.27
N LEU A 87 49.19 1.47 23.57
CA LEU A 87 48.32 1.33 22.41
C LEU A 87 46.95 0.81 22.85
N THR A 88 45.88 1.23 22.19
CA THR A 88 44.53 0.69 22.41
C THR A 88 43.86 0.42 21.07
N VAL A 89 43.52 -0.85 20.81
CA VAL A 89 42.80 -1.29 19.62
C VAL A 89 41.36 -1.61 20.01
N THR A 90 40.39 -1.11 19.25
CA THR A 90 38.97 -1.30 19.54
C THR A 90 38.32 -2.12 18.42
N PHE A 91 37.55 -3.13 18.80
CA PHE A 91 36.79 -4.00 17.90
C PHE A 91 35.31 -3.85 18.22
N SER A 92 34.49 -3.73 17.18
CA SER A 92 33.03 -3.84 17.31
C SER A 92 32.63 -5.21 16.81
N VAL A 93 32.19 -6.08 17.72
CA VAL A 93 31.74 -7.44 17.38
C VAL A 93 30.22 -7.44 17.36
N THR A 94 29.64 -7.95 16.28
CA THR A 94 28.20 -8.17 16.17
C THR A 94 27.96 -9.64 15.86
N VAL A 95 27.26 -10.31 16.78
CA VAL A 95 26.86 -11.71 16.64
C VAL A 95 25.39 -11.73 16.23
N SER A 96 25.15 -12.15 15.00
CA SER A 96 23.80 -12.29 14.42
C SER A 96 23.40 -13.75 14.27
N VAL A 97 22.11 -14.02 14.34
CA VAL A 97 21.51 -15.32 14.01
C VAL A 97 21.03 -15.28 12.57
N GLU A 98 21.21 -16.38 11.84
CA GLU A 98 20.65 -16.51 10.50
C GLU A 98 19.12 -16.52 10.58
N GLU A 99 18.50 -15.50 10.01
CA GLU A 99 17.05 -15.29 10.02
C GLU A 99 16.49 -15.60 8.63
N ARG A 100 15.74 -16.70 8.52
CA ARG A 100 15.08 -17.13 7.27
C ARG A 100 13.61 -16.79 7.32
N THR A 101 13.05 -16.24 6.25
CA THR A 101 11.62 -15.94 6.19
C THR A 101 10.93 -16.86 5.20
N GLU A 102 9.97 -17.63 5.69
CA GLU A 102 9.14 -18.53 4.88
C GLU A 102 7.73 -17.96 4.80
N SER A 103 7.20 -17.83 3.58
CA SER A 103 5.86 -17.31 3.35
C SER A 103 4.99 -18.34 2.62
N VAL A 104 4.07 -18.94 3.35
CA VAL A 104 3.30 -20.12 2.90
C VAL A 104 1.83 -19.76 2.78
N LYS A 105 1.11 -20.31 1.81
CA LYS A 105 -0.33 -20.08 1.67
C LYS A 105 -1.08 -20.86 2.74
N GLU A 106 -2.15 -20.27 3.26
CA GLU A 106 -2.98 -20.92 4.28
C GLU A 106 -3.60 -22.22 3.76
N GLY A 107 -3.44 -23.29 4.53
CA GLY A 107 -3.86 -24.64 4.20
C GLY A 107 -2.78 -25.51 3.55
N ASP A 108 -1.67 -24.94 3.09
CA ASP A 108 -0.55 -25.70 2.53
C ASP A 108 0.36 -26.24 3.66
N SER A 109 1.36 -27.04 3.30
CA SER A 109 2.41 -27.47 4.22
C SER A 109 3.61 -26.53 4.15
N ALA A 110 4.13 -26.12 5.31
CA ALA A 110 5.38 -25.36 5.42
C ALA A 110 6.52 -26.30 5.82
N THR A 111 7.63 -26.31 5.08
CA THR A 111 8.83 -27.10 5.42
C THR A 111 9.99 -26.17 5.69
N LEU A 112 10.45 -26.13 6.95
CA LEU A 112 11.60 -25.36 7.39
C LEU A 112 12.86 -26.18 7.13
N LYS A 113 13.64 -25.76 6.13
CA LYS A 113 14.84 -26.47 5.69
C LYS A 113 16.07 -25.99 6.43
N THR A 114 16.84 -26.94 6.96
CA THR A 114 18.14 -26.70 7.57
C THR A 114 19.25 -26.89 6.53
N ASP A 115 20.34 -26.14 6.62
CA ASP A 115 21.47 -26.28 5.70
C ASP A 115 22.60 -27.15 6.27
N VAL A 116 22.35 -27.83 7.39
CA VAL A 116 23.37 -28.58 8.12
C VAL A 116 23.16 -30.07 7.89
N GLU A 117 24.21 -30.76 7.43
CA GLU A 117 24.23 -32.22 7.40
C GLU A 117 24.26 -32.75 8.84
N ILE A 118 23.13 -33.32 9.28
CA ILE A 118 22.97 -33.79 10.65
C ILE A 118 23.63 -35.15 10.82
N GLN A 119 24.57 -35.23 11.76
CA GLN A 119 25.33 -36.44 12.05
C GLN A 119 24.56 -37.39 12.98
N ARG A 120 25.12 -38.58 13.22
CA ARG A 120 24.42 -39.63 14.00
C ARG A 120 24.12 -39.22 15.44
N ASP A 121 25.01 -38.42 16.03
CA ASP A 121 25.02 -38.11 17.45
C ASP A 121 24.50 -36.69 17.74
N ASP A 122 23.97 -36.01 16.72
CA ASP A 122 23.46 -34.64 16.85
C ASP A 122 22.04 -34.64 17.42
N GLN A 123 21.81 -33.82 18.44
CA GLN A 123 20.48 -33.56 18.99
C GLN A 123 19.84 -32.35 18.30
N ILE A 124 18.57 -32.49 17.91
CA ILE A 124 17.79 -31.46 17.23
C ILE A 124 16.69 -31.02 18.18
N LEU A 125 16.56 -29.71 18.36
CA LEU A 125 15.50 -29.09 19.14
C LEU A 125 14.83 -27.99 18.33
N TRP A 126 13.51 -28.10 18.14
CA TRP A 126 12.68 -27.08 17.52
C TRP A 126 11.80 -26.43 18.57
N THR A 127 11.90 -25.12 18.70
CA THR A 127 11.09 -24.31 19.61
C THR A 127 10.29 -23.25 18.85
N PHE A 128 9.16 -22.84 19.42
CA PHE A 128 8.24 -21.88 18.79
C PHE A 128 7.82 -20.78 19.75
N GLY A 129 7.74 -19.56 19.21
CA GLY A 129 7.19 -18.40 19.88
C GLY A 129 8.15 -17.75 20.90
N PRO A 130 7.71 -16.70 21.59
CA PRO A 130 8.55 -15.92 22.51
C PRO A 130 8.91 -16.67 23.80
N GLN A 131 8.18 -17.72 24.15
CA GLN A 131 8.45 -18.56 25.33
C GLN A 131 9.36 -19.75 25.01
N ASP A 132 9.87 -19.86 23.77
CA ASP A 132 10.69 -20.96 23.31
C ASP A 132 10.08 -22.34 23.63
N SER A 133 8.76 -22.45 23.41
CA SER A 133 8.02 -23.67 23.67
C SER A 133 8.54 -24.78 22.77
N LEU A 134 8.96 -25.90 23.36
CA LEU A 134 9.43 -27.06 22.63
C LEU A 134 8.28 -27.67 21.80
N ILE A 135 8.51 -27.83 20.50
CA ILE A 135 7.52 -28.37 19.55
C ILE A 135 7.98 -29.65 18.84
N ALA A 136 9.29 -29.86 18.68
CA ALA A 136 9.83 -31.14 18.22
C ALA A 136 11.27 -31.35 18.71
N GLU A 137 11.63 -32.60 18.98
CA GLU A 137 13.01 -32.98 19.33
C GLU A 137 13.41 -34.35 18.79
N THR A 138 14.72 -34.58 18.67
CA THR A 138 15.31 -35.91 18.60
C THR A 138 15.97 -36.26 19.93
N LYS A 139 15.63 -37.40 20.52
CA LYS A 139 16.31 -37.87 21.75
C LYS A 139 17.72 -38.36 21.43
N SER A 140 18.70 -37.90 22.21
CA SER A 140 20.14 -38.09 21.97
C SER A 140 20.59 -39.56 21.95
N GLU A 141 19.94 -40.45 22.70
CA GLU A 141 20.37 -41.85 22.84
C GLU A 141 19.64 -42.83 21.90
N THR A 142 18.36 -42.56 21.57
CA THR A 142 17.49 -43.51 20.85
C THR A 142 17.13 -43.08 19.43
N ARG A 143 17.42 -41.82 19.04
CA ARG A 143 16.94 -41.20 17.78
C ARG A 143 15.42 -41.25 17.61
N GLU A 144 14.68 -41.40 18.71
CA GLU A 144 13.23 -41.24 18.71
C GLU A 144 12.89 -39.77 18.47
N ILE A 145 11.93 -39.56 17.57
CA ILE A 145 11.34 -38.24 17.34
C ILE A 145 10.19 -38.07 18.33
N ALA A 146 10.22 -36.96 19.08
CA ALA A 146 9.07 -36.50 19.82
C ALA A 146 8.56 -35.19 19.22
N THR A 147 7.25 -35.08 19.05
CA THR A 147 6.56 -33.86 18.65
C THR A 147 5.57 -33.48 19.74
N TYR A 148 5.40 -32.19 19.96
CA TYR A 148 4.53 -31.66 21.00
C TYR A 148 3.47 -30.75 20.38
N ASP A 149 2.27 -30.74 20.96
CA ASP A 149 1.16 -29.91 20.47
C ASP A 149 1.44 -28.39 20.63
N GLY A 150 2.49 -28.04 21.38
CA GLY A 150 2.89 -26.67 21.68
C GLY A 150 1.85 -25.88 22.48
N PRO A 151 2.03 -24.55 22.62
CA PRO A 151 1.14 -23.71 23.41
C PRO A 151 -0.26 -23.69 22.79
N ASP A 152 -1.27 -23.92 23.63
CA ASP A 152 -2.70 -24.00 23.29
C ASP A 152 -3.09 -25.18 22.38
N GLY A 153 -2.19 -26.15 22.17
CA GLY A 153 -2.46 -27.35 21.37
C GLY A 153 -2.44 -27.13 19.86
N ARG A 154 -1.96 -25.98 19.39
CA ARG A 154 -2.05 -25.55 17.98
C ARG A 154 -1.34 -26.46 16.98
N PHE A 155 -0.30 -27.18 17.41
CA PHE A 155 0.50 -28.08 16.56
C PHE A 155 0.05 -29.54 16.59
N ARG A 156 -1.03 -29.86 17.33
CA ARG A 156 -1.55 -31.22 17.44
C ARG A 156 -1.73 -31.87 16.07
N ASP A 157 -1.11 -33.04 15.90
CA ASP A 157 -1.14 -33.87 14.69
C ASP A 157 -0.63 -33.18 13.40
N ARG A 158 0.12 -32.07 13.50
CA ARG A 158 0.55 -31.26 12.34
C ARG A 158 2.05 -31.30 12.06
N LEU A 159 2.86 -31.68 13.04
CA LEU A 159 4.31 -31.63 12.94
C LEU A 159 4.91 -32.94 12.45
N LYS A 160 5.89 -32.83 11.55
CA LYS A 160 6.72 -33.94 11.11
C LYS A 160 8.18 -33.49 11.06
N LEU A 161 9.03 -34.12 11.88
CA LEU A 161 10.47 -33.88 11.88
C LEU A 161 11.18 -34.98 11.08
N ASP A 162 12.02 -34.58 10.12
CA ASP A 162 12.89 -35.50 9.40
C ASP A 162 14.21 -35.69 10.17
N LYS A 163 14.49 -36.92 10.62
CA LYS A 163 15.68 -37.24 11.44
C LYS A 163 17.02 -37.21 10.68
N THR A 164 17.01 -37.15 9.35
CA THR A 164 18.23 -37.17 8.52
C THR A 164 18.64 -35.75 8.14
N THR A 165 17.66 -34.91 7.86
CA THR A 165 17.86 -33.53 7.37
C THR A 165 17.54 -32.47 8.44
N GLY A 166 16.85 -32.84 9.51
CA GLY A 166 16.35 -31.94 10.55
C GLY A 166 15.19 -31.05 10.12
N PHE A 167 14.61 -31.30 8.94
CA PHE A 167 13.55 -30.47 8.40
C PHE A 167 12.29 -30.62 9.23
N LEU A 168 11.72 -29.49 9.64
CA LEU A 168 10.43 -29.46 10.31
C LEU A 168 9.35 -29.14 9.28
N THR A 169 8.41 -30.06 9.09
CA THR A 169 7.22 -29.83 8.27
C THR A 169 5.99 -29.60 9.15
N ILE A 170 5.28 -28.51 8.88
CA ILE A 170 4.01 -28.13 9.51
C ILE A 170 2.93 -28.32 8.44
N SER A 171 2.04 -29.29 8.64
CA SER A 171 0.96 -29.59 7.70
C SER A 171 -0.27 -28.71 7.94
N ASN A 172 -0.96 -28.32 6.86
CA ASN A 172 -2.21 -27.55 6.91
C ASN A 172 -2.05 -26.25 7.72
N ILE A 173 -1.06 -25.44 7.36
CA ILE A 173 -0.66 -24.26 8.13
C ILE A 173 -1.75 -23.18 8.14
N THR A 174 -1.93 -22.51 9.28
CA THR A 174 -2.90 -21.43 9.50
C THR A 174 -2.22 -20.22 10.14
N ALA A 175 -2.87 -19.05 10.22
CA ALA A 175 -2.25 -17.89 10.88
C ALA A 175 -1.87 -18.11 12.36
N GLU A 176 -2.47 -19.08 13.05
CA GLU A 176 -2.08 -19.41 14.44
C GLU A 176 -0.66 -19.99 14.53
N HIS A 177 -0.12 -20.45 13.40
CA HIS A 177 1.24 -20.94 13.22
C HIS A 177 2.20 -19.86 12.70
N THR A 178 1.72 -18.64 12.45
CA THR A 178 2.64 -17.52 12.15
C THR A 178 3.45 -17.22 13.39
N GLY A 179 4.77 -17.08 13.21
CA GLY A 179 5.64 -16.80 14.33
C GLY A 179 7.09 -17.15 14.07
N VAL A 180 7.86 -17.03 15.14
CA VAL A 180 9.30 -17.33 15.15
C VAL A 180 9.49 -18.78 15.58
N TYR A 181 10.22 -19.52 14.77
CA TYR A 181 10.69 -20.87 15.04
C TYR A 181 12.20 -20.81 15.23
N LYS A 182 12.71 -21.49 16.25
CA LYS A 182 14.14 -21.59 16.49
C LYS A 182 14.54 -23.05 16.46
N LEU A 183 15.55 -23.33 15.65
CA LEU A 183 16.21 -24.62 15.59
C LEU A 183 17.52 -24.51 16.39
N GLN A 184 17.73 -25.46 17.29
CA GLN A 184 18.98 -25.67 17.99
C GLN A 184 19.51 -27.05 17.63
N THR A 185 20.73 -27.11 17.11
CA THR A 185 21.44 -28.36 16.80
C THR A 185 22.62 -28.49 17.75
N ILE A 186 22.61 -29.51 18.61
CA ILE A 186 23.66 -29.75 19.62
C ILE A 186 24.52 -30.91 19.13
N SER A 187 25.81 -30.66 18.96
CA SER A 187 26.80 -31.66 18.55
C SER A 187 28.04 -31.59 19.44
N SER A 188 28.95 -32.55 19.29
CA SER A 188 30.29 -32.51 19.92
C SER A 188 31.14 -31.32 19.49
N ARG A 189 30.83 -30.70 18.35
CA ARG A 189 31.52 -29.52 17.80
C ARG A 189 30.95 -28.19 18.30
N GLY A 190 29.86 -28.23 19.07
CA GLY A 190 29.17 -27.05 19.57
C GLY A 190 27.68 -27.06 19.24
N THR A 191 27.03 -25.95 19.60
CA THR A 191 25.60 -25.74 19.38
C THR A 191 25.38 -24.70 18.29
N LEU A 192 24.59 -25.05 17.27
CA LEU A 192 24.18 -24.14 16.20
C LEU A 192 22.74 -23.69 16.44
N PHE A 193 22.47 -22.41 16.16
CA PHE A 193 21.14 -21.82 16.24
C PHE A 193 20.72 -21.27 14.87
N GLN A 194 19.52 -21.62 14.43
CA GLN A 194 18.87 -21.05 13.25
C GLN A 194 17.50 -20.52 13.61
N ARG A 195 17.10 -19.40 13.00
CA ARG A 195 15.82 -18.76 13.27
C ARG A 195 15.01 -18.64 11.98
N PHE A 196 13.76 -19.07 12.04
CA PHE A 196 12.82 -19.00 10.92
C PHE A 196 11.63 -18.13 11.32
N ILE A 197 11.28 -17.15 10.49
CA ILE A 197 10.02 -16.42 10.57
C ILE A 197 9.07 -17.05 9.58
N VAL A 198 7.98 -17.64 10.07
CA VAL A 198 6.94 -18.19 9.20
C VAL A 198 5.78 -17.22 9.15
N THR A 199 5.40 -16.82 7.94
CA THR A 199 4.22 -16.00 7.68
C THR A 199 3.22 -16.79 6.84
N VAL A 200 1.94 -16.70 7.20
CA VAL A 200 0.87 -17.39 6.47
C VAL A 200 0.05 -16.38 5.67
N ARG A 201 0.04 -16.55 4.34
CA ARG A 201 -0.70 -15.70 3.41
C ARG A 201 -2.11 -16.24 3.20
N LEU A 202 -3.09 -15.34 3.32
CA LEU A 202 -4.49 -15.64 3.01
C LEU A 202 -4.68 -15.95 1.52
N VAL A 203 -5.60 -16.85 1.23
CA VAL A 203 -6.03 -17.12 -0.15
C VAL A 203 -6.90 -15.96 -0.62
N MET A 204 -6.40 -15.17 -1.57
CA MET A 204 -7.14 -14.07 -2.20
C MET A 204 -7.91 -14.60 -3.40
N ILE A 205 -9.21 -14.31 -3.46
CA ILE A 205 -10.08 -14.66 -4.58
C ILE A 205 -10.71 -13.38 -5.11
N SER A 206 -10.36 -12.99 -6.33
CA SER A 206 -10.95 -11.84 -7.02
C SER A 206 -12.18 -12.27 -7.83
N GLY A 207 -13.28 -11.57 -7.66
CA GLY A 207 -14.49 -11.71 -8.46
C GLY A 207 -14.87 -10.40 -9.15
N VAL A 208 -15.69 -10.49 -10.19
CA VAL A 208 -16.35 -9.34 -10.81
C VAL A 208 -17.80 -9.33 -10.36
N GLU A 209 -18.33 -8.15 -10.01
CA GLU A 209 -19.74 -8.02 -9.61
C GLU A 209 -20.68 -8.60 -10.70
N GLY A 210 -21.69 -9.35 -10.23
CA GLY A 210 -22.66 -10.04 -11.06
C GLY A 210 -22.25 -11.46 -11.45
N GLU A 211 -20.97 -11.81 -11.35
CA GLU A 211 -20.47 -13.16 -11.63
C GLU A 211 -20.52 -14.06 -10.40
N LEU A 212 -20.28 -15.36 -10.60
CA LEU A 212 -20.19 -16.34 -9.51
C LEU A 212 -18.77 -16.41 -8.94
N VAL A 213 -18.66 -16.57 -7.63
CA VAL A 213 -17.41 -16.85 -6.93
C VAL A 213 -17.58 -18.17 -6.18
N THR A 214 -16.63 -19.10 -6.33
CA THR A 214 -16.68 -20.39 -5.62
C THR A 214 -15.44 -20.57 -4.75
N LEU A 215 -15.67 -20.94 -3.49
CA LEU A 215 -14.64 -21.21 -2.49
C LEU A 215 -14.49 -22.72 -2.32
N TYR A 216 -13.29 -23.23 -2.53
CA TYR A 216 -12.99 -24.66 -2.52
C TYR A 216 -12.32 -25.07 -1.19
N PRO A 217 -12.83 -26.08 -0.49
CA PRO A 217 -12.20 -26.63 0.72
C PRO A 217 -10.83 -27.29 0.50
N ASP A 218 -10.49 -27.62 -0.75
CA ASP A 218 -9.30 -28.36 -1.21
C ASP A 218 -9.10 -29.77 -0.61
N THR A 219 -9.91 -30.17 0.36
CA THR A 219 -9.92 -31.49 0.99
C THR A 219 -11.17 -32.27 0.60
N GLU A 220 -11.01 -33.57 0.33
CA GLU A 220 -12.16 -34.44 0.10
C GLU A 220 -13.04 -34.54 1.35
N VAL A 221 -14.33 -34.26 1.14
CA VAL A 221 -15.37 -34.34 2.16
C VAL A 221 -15.72 -35.79 2.43
N GLN A 222 -15.58 -36.22 3.67
CA GLN A 222 -15.99 -37.54 4.15
C GLN A 222 -17.43 -37.52 4.68
N LYS A 223 -18.00 -38.71 4.85
CA LYS A 223 -19.42 -38.90 5.17
C LYS A 223 -19.80 -38.39 6.57
N ASP A 224 -18.85 -38.31 7.48
CA ASP A 224 -18.98 -37.83 8.86
C ASP A 224 -18.50 -36.38 9.06
N ASP A 225 -18.02 -35.71 8.00
CA ASP A 225 -17.56 -34.33 8.10
C ASP A 225 -18.72 -33.37 8.37
N VAL A 226 -18.52 -32.49 9.35
CA VAL A 226 -19.34 -31.30 9.58
C VAL A 226 -18.65 -30.10 8.95
N ILE A 227 -19.29 -29.47 7.99
CA ILE A 227 -18.76 -28.29 7.29
C ILE A 227 -19.54 -27.05 7.72
N MET A 228 -18.82 -26.02 8.13
CA MET A 228 -19.38 -24.72 8.47
C MET A 228 -18.63 -23.62 7.72
N TRP A 229 -19.40 -22.73 7.11
CA TRP A 229 -18.91 -21.51 6.49
C TRP A 229 -19.39 -20.31 7.27
N THR A 230 -18.45 -19.47 7.73
CA THR A 230 -18.72 -18.19 8.37
C THR A 230 -18.19 -17.03 7.55
N PHE A 231 -18.75 -15.84 7.77
CA PHE A 231 -18.37 -14.62 7.06
C PHE A 231 -18.18 -13.45 8.03
N GLY A 232 -17.19 -12.60 7.72
CA GLY A 232 -16.91 -11.38 8.45
C GLY A 232 -16.07 -11.59 9.72
N TYR A 233 -15.95 -10.51 10.51
CA TYR A 233 -15.22 -10.53 11.77
C TYR A 233 -16.05 -11.15 12.91
N GLU A 234 -17.37 -11.05 12.83
CA GLU A 234 -18.32 -11.61 13.81
C GLU A 234 -18.57 -13.11 13.63
N ASP A 235 -17.91 -13.76 12.65
CA ASP A 235 -18.08 -15.17 12.35
C ASP A 235 -19.54 -15.59 12.11
N THR A 236 -20.29 -14.73 11.41
CA THR A 236 -21.68 -15.00 11.07
C THR A 236 -21.78 -16.28 10.23
N LEU A 237 -22.53 -17.27 10.71
CA LEU A 237 -22.75 -18.52 9.99
C LEU A 237 -23.56 -18.26 8.72
N ILE A 238 -23.04 -18.68 7.56
CA ILE A 238 -23.66 -18.44 6.25
C ILE A 238 -23.99 -19.74 5.51
N ALA A 239 -23.33 -20.85 5.81
CA ALA A 239 -23.73 -22.16 5.33
C ALA A 239 -23.23 -23.28 6.26
N GLN A 240 -24.01 -24.36 6.35
CA GLN A 240 -23.65 -25.54 7.11
C GLN A 240 -24.04 -26.81 6.35
N MET A 241 -23.24 -27.86 6.53
CA MET A 241 -23.55 -29.21 6.09
C MET A 241 -23.18 -30.23 7.18
N THR A 242 -24.15 -31.07 7.53
CA THR A 242 -24.00 -32.15 8.50
C THR A 242 -24.65 -33.42 7.93
N GLY A 243 -23.85 -34.42 7.59
CA GLY A 243 -24.33 -35.65 6.97
C GLY A 243 -25.06 -35.40 5.63
N LYS A 244 -26.40 -35.55 5.61
CA LYS A 244 -27.23 -35.28 4.42
C LYS A 244 -27.90 -33.90 4.42
N THR A 245 -27.86 -33.19 5.55
CA THR A 245 -28.52 -31.89 5.70
C THR A 245 -27.63 -30.78 5.15
N ARG A 246 -28.22 -29.86 4.39
CA ARG A 246 -27.55 -28.62 3.96
C ARG A 246 -28.44 -27.44 4.31
N GLU A 247 -27.83 -26.43 4.89
CA GLU A 247 -28.50 -25.17 5.19
C GLU A 247 -27.62 -24.03 4.71
N THR A 248 -28.25 -23.00 4.16
CA THR A 248 -27.62 -21.73 3.80
C THR A 248 -28.41 -20.64 4.49
N TYR A 249 -27.70 -19.68 5.09
CA TYR A 249 -28.28 -18.60 5.86
C TYR A 249 -28.07 -17.28 5.13
N GLU A 250 -29.00 -16.35 5.29
CA GLU A 250 -28.97 -15.06 4.58
C GLU A 250 -27.96 -14.06 5.20
N GLY A 251 -27.41 -14.38 6.37
CA GLY A 251 -26.64 -13.44 7.20
C GLY A 251 -27.56 -12.52 8.02
N THR A 252 -27.01 -11.86 9.03
CA THR A 252 -27.77 -10.96 9.95
C THR A 252 -28.34 -9.73 9.25
N ASP A 253 -27.70 -9.27 8.18
CA ASP A 253 -28.11 -8.14 7.34
C ASP A 253 -28.83 -8.57 6.05
N GLY A 254 -29.04 -9.88 5.85
CA GLY A 254 -29.69 -10.43 4.66
C GLY A 254 -28.87 -10.36 3.37
N ARG A 255 -27.58 -9.97 3.41
CA ARG A 255 -26.74 -9.80 2.20
C ARG A 255 -26.69 -11.03 1.31
N PHE A 256 -26.77 -12.23 1.90
CA PHE A 256 -26.66 -13.50 1.20
C PHE A 256 -27.99 -14.11 0.74
N ARG A 257 -29.12 -13.39 0.93
CA ARG A 257 -30.47 -13.84 0.55
C ARG A 257 -30.51 -14.39 -0.87
N GLU A 258 -30.84 -15.69 -0.99
CA GLU A 258 -30.93 -16.47 -2.23
C GLU A 258 -29.65 -16.56 -3.09
N ARG A 259 -28.49 -16.13 -2.56
CA ARG A 259 -27.22 -16.07 -3.33
C ARG A 259 -26.29 -17.26 -3.10
N LEU A 260 -26.40 -17.94 -1.96
CA LEU A 260 -25.47 -19.02 -1.59
C LEU A 260 -25.91 -20.38 -2.14
N LYS A 261 -24.93 -21.18 -2.53
CA LYS A 261 -25.11 -22.59 -2.89
C LYS A 261 -23.95 -23.40 -2.32
N LEU A 262 -24.27 -24.35 -1.45
CA LEU A 262 -23.32 -25.31 -0.91
C LEU A 262 -23.35 -26.62 -1.72
N ASP A 263 -22.19 -27.03 -2.24
CA ASP A 263 -22.05 -28.27 -3.02
C ASP A 263 -21.98 -29.51 -2.11
N LYS A 264 -22.83 -30.49 -2.39
CA LYS A 264 -23.04 -31.68 -1.56
C LYS A 264 -21.89 -32.69 -1.57
N ARG A 265 -21.00 -32.64 -2.58
CA ARG A 265 -19.92 -33.62 -2.75
C ARG A 265 -18.60 -33.04 -2.28
N THR A 266 -18.40 -31.76 -2.53
CA THR A 266 -17.12 -31.09 -2.33
C THR A 266 -17.11 -30.14 -1.14
N GLY A 267 -18.27 -29.79 -0.57
CA GLY A 267 -18.36 -28.79 0.49
C GLY A 267 -18.10 -27.36 0.01
N SER A 268 -17.96 -27.16 -1.31
CA SER A 268 -17.64 -25.87 -1.90
C SER A 268 -18.79 -24.89 -1.77
N LEU A 269 -18.47 -23.65 -1.38
CA LEU A 269 -19.45 -22.58 -1.26
C LEU A 269 -19.40 -21.70 -2.51
N THR A 270 -20.50 -21.65 -3.26
CA THR A 270 -20.68 -20.73 -4.38
C THR A 270 -21.56 -19.55 -3.98
N ILE A 271 -21.06 -18.34 -4.20
CA ILE A 271 -21.79 -17.09 -4.11
C ILE A 271 -22.21 -16.71 -5.54
N LYS A 272 -23.52 -16.61 -5.78
CA LYS A 272 -24.07 -16.21 -7.08
C LYS A 272 -24.35 -14.72 -7.11
N ASN A 273 -24.26 -14.12 -8.30
CA ASN A 273 -24.60 -12.71 -8.52
C ASN A 273 -23.88 -11.84 -7.48
N THR A 274 -22.55 -11.99 -7.39
CA THR A 274 -21.73 -11.34 -6.37
C THR A 274 -21.83 -9.81 -6.49
N ARG A 275 -21.46 -9.11 -5.42
CA ARG A 275 -21.51 -7.65 -5.28
C ARG A 275 -20.35 -7.21 -4.41
N THR A 276 -19.99 -5.93 -4.47
CA THR A 276 -18.91 -5.38 -3.63
C THR A 276 -19.10 -5.67 -2.14
N GLU A 277 -20.33 -5.65 -1.62
CA GLU A 277 -20.66 -6.01 -0.23
C GLU A 277 -20.36 -7.47 0.14
N HIS A 278 -20.28 -8.38 -0.83
CA HIS A 278 -19.84 -9.76 -0.59
C HIS A 278 -18.32 -9.90 -0.49
N SER A 279 -17.58 -8.80 -0.66
CA SER A 279 -16.15 -8.79 -0.36
C SER A 279 -15.95 -8.94 1.14
N GLY A 280 -14.94 -9.71 1.54
CA GLY A 280 -14.66 -9.92 2.95
C GLY A 280 -13.93 -11.21 3.24
N LEU A 281 -13.81 -11.50 4.53
CA LEU A 281 -13.20 -12.71 5.05
C LEU A 281 -14.25 -13.80 5.18
N TYR A 282 -14.00 -14.93 4.55
CA TYR A 282 -14.77 -16.16 4.66
C TYR A 282 -13.94 -17.17 5.42
N LYS A 283 -14.53 -17.85 6.40
CA LYS A 283 -13.85 -18.89 7.16
C LYS A 283 -14.61 -20.20 6.98
N LEU A 284 -13.85 -21.25 6.70
CA LEU A 284 -14.31 -22.61 6.58
C LEU A 284 -13.81 -23.37 7.80
N GLN A 285 -14.71 -24.09 8.46
CA GLN A 285 -14.36 -25.08 9.47
C GLN A 285 -14.91 -26.43 9.01
N MET A 286 -14.04 -27.43 8.96
CA MET A 286 -14.43 -28.83 8.75
C MET A 286 -14.03 -29.64 9.97
N SER A 287 -15.01 -30.25 10.63
CA SER A 287 -14.79 -31.08 11.81
C SER A 287 -15.13 -32.52 11.47
N SER A 288 -14.18 -33.44 11.69
CA SER A 288 -14.33 -34.88 11.48
C SER A 288 -14.04 -35.62 12.78
N SER A 289 -14.76 -36.72 13.01
CA SER A 289 -14.52 -37.59 14.17
C SER A 289 -13.17 -38.31 14.10
N SER A 290 -12.65 -38.52 12.89
CA SER A 290 -11.42 -39.27 12.62
C SER A 290 -10.20 -38.39 12.35
N ARG A 291 -10.39 -37.17 11.81
CA ARG A 291 -9.31 -36.26 11.38
C ARG A 291 -9.19 -34.98 12.21
N GLY A 292 -10.02 -34.81 13.23
CA GLY A 292 -10.07 -33.57 14.01
C GLY A 292 -10.67 -32.41 13.22
N THR A 293 -10.37 -31.17 13.62
CA THR A 293 -10.93 -29.95 12.99
C THR A 293 -9.89 -29.23 12.15
N THR A 294 -10.23 -28.98 10.88
CA THR A 294 -9.47 -28.14 9.97
C THR A 294 -10.17 -26.79 9.80
N LYS A 295 -9.38 -25.73 9.71
CA LYS A 295 -9.86 -24.36 9.49
C LYS A 295 -9.13 -23.78 8.28
N LYS A 296 -9.86 -23.05 7.43
CA LYS A 296 -9.30 -22.35 6.28
C LYS A 296 -9.95 -20.99 6.12
N ARG A 297 -9.20 -20.00 5.66
CA ARG A 297 -9.70 -18.63 5.45
C ARG A 297 -9.48 -18.20 4.01
N PHE A 298 -10.48 -17.51 3.48
CA PHE A 298 -10.49 -16.95 2.13
C PHE A 298 -10.81 -15.48 2.22
N LYS A 299 -10.09 -14.65 1.48
CA LYS A 299 -10.40 -13.24 1.32
C LYS A 299 -10.92 -13.00 -0.08
N VAL A 300 -12.21 -12.71 -0.16
CA VAL A 300 -12.88 -12.45 -1.43
C VAL A 300 -12.89 -10.94 -1.67
N ALA A 301 -12.50 -10.52 -2.87
CA ALA A 301 -12.59 -9.14 -3.33
C ALA A 301 -13.43 -9.10 -4.61
N VAL A 302 -14.60 -8.50 -4.54
CA VAL A 302 -15.51 -8.35 -5.69
C VAL A 302 -15.39 -6.92 -6.21
N ASN A 303 -14.94 -6.77 -7.45
CA ASN A 303 -14.70 -5.47 -8.07
C ASN A 303 -15.77 -5.14 -9.12
N LEU A 304 -16.02 -3.85 -9.31
CA LEU A 304 -16.80 -3.35 -10.44
C LEU A 304 -16.02 -3.49 -11.75
N MET A 305 -16.72 -3.85 -12.82
CA MET A 305 -16.12 -3.90 -14.15
C MET A 305 -15.80 -2.47 -14.63
N LYS A 306 -14.53 -2.18 -14.89
CA LYS A 306 -14.08 -0.86 -15.39
C LYS A 306 -14.12 -0.81 -16.92
N ILE A 307 -14.61 0.29 -17.47
CA ILE A 307 -14.61 0.59 -18.89
C ILE A 307 -13.98 1.98 -19.06
N SER A 308 -13.00 2.12 -19.95
CA SER A 308 -12.33 3.40 -20.19
C SER A 308 -12.44 3.78 -21.66
N ALA A 309 -12.76 5.04 -21.93
CA ALA A 309 -12.85 5.60 -23.28
C ALA A 309 -12.26 7.00 -23.34
N LYS A 310 -11.87 7.44 -24.53
CA LYS A 310 -11.49 8.85 -24.75
C LYS A 310 -12.73 9.70 -24.97
N GLU A 311 -12.63 10.97 -24.58
CA GLU A 311 -13.66 11.94 -24.91
C GLU A 311 -13.87 12.03 -26.43
N GLY A 312 -15.13 11.99 -26.86
CA GLY A 312 -15.56 11.93 -28.25
C GLY A 312 -15.73 10.51 -28.81
N GLU A 313 -15.28 9.45 -28.14
CA GLU A 313 -15.47 8.07 -28.61
C GLU A 313 -16.91 7.58 -28.39
N THR A 314 -17.30 6.54 -29.12
CA THR A 314 -18.56 5.82 -28.87
C THR A 314 -18.25 4.55 -28.09
N ILE A 315 -18.95 4.32 -26.98
CA ILE A 315 -18.80 3.11 -26.17
C ILE A 315 -20.05 2.25 -26.20
N THR A 316 -19.90 0.94 -26.11
CA THR A 316 -21.01 0.00 -25.95
C THR A 316 -20.86 -0.79 -24.65
N LEU A 317 -21.86 -0.67 -23.79
CA LEU A 317 -22.03 -1.46 -22.58
C LEU A 317 -22.76 -2.75 -22.94
N TRP A 318 -21.98 -3.79 -23.22
CA TRP A 318 -22.49 -5.06 -23.69
C TRP A 318 -23.37 -5.77 -22.65
N ASN A 319 -24.54 -6.23 -23.07
CA ASN A 319 -25.28 -7.25 -22.34
C ASN A 319 -25.12 -8.58 -23.10
N ASN A 320 -24.30 -9.48 -22.55
CA ASN A 320 -23.97 -10.78 -23.17
C ASN A 320 -25.12 -11.81 -23.07
N THR A 321 -26.38 -11.35 -22.94
CA THR A 321 -27.55 -12.22 -22.83
C THR A 321 -28.64 -11.76 -23.80
N VAL A 322 -29.33 -12.72 -24.41
CA VAL A 322 -30.48 -12.43 -25.26
C VAL A 322 -31.69 -12.13 -24.37
N VAL A 323 -32.33 -10.98 -24.59
CA VAL A 323 -33.50 -10.57 -23.83
C VAL A 323 -34.72 -11.35 -24.32
N GLN A 324 -35.41 -12.09 -23.43
CA GLN A 324 -36.59 -12.87 -23.81
C GLN A 324 -37.85 -11.98 -23.83
N ARG A 325 -38.92 -12.45 -24.49
CA ARG A 325 -40.19 -11.69 -24.66
C ARG A 325 -40.84 -11.24 -23.35
N LYS A 326 -40.60 -11.95 -22.25
CA LYS A 326 -41.20 -11.66 -20.92
C LYS A 326 -40.25 -10.93 -19.99
N ASP A 327 -39.01 -10.70 -20.41
CA ASP A 327 -38.02 -10.05 -19.58
C ASP A 327 -38.18 -8.52 -19.64
N GLN A 328 -37.80 -7.86 -18.55
CA GLN A 328 -37.68 -6.41 -18.48
C GLN A 328 -36.23 -6.06 -18.18
N LEU A 329 -35.66 -5.12 -18.93
CA LEU A 329 -34.29 -4.68 -18.80
C LEU A 329 -34.26 -3.18 -18.57
N LEU A 330 -33.50 -2.73 -17.56
CA LEU A 330 -33.37 -1.32 -17.20
C LEU A 330 -31.90 -0.95 -17.13
N TRP A 331 -31.51 0.11 -17.82
CA TRP A 331 -30.23 0.78 -17.63
C TRP A 331 -30.43 1.99 -16.75
N LEU A 332 -29.70 2.03 -15.63
CA LEU A 332 -29.70 3.08 -14.63
C LEU A 332 -28.31 3.71 -14.58
N PHE A 333 -28.21 4.98 -14.23
CA PHE A 333 -26.95 5.71 -14.14
C PHE A 333 -26.83 6.51 -12.83
N GLY A 334 -25.61 6.56 -12.30
CA GLY A 334 -25.27 7.31 -11.09
C GLY A 334 -25.75 6.67 -9.80
N ASP A 335 -25.45 7.32 -8.68
CA ASP A 335 -25.79 6.82 -7.33
C ASP A 335 -27.31 6.82 -7.07
N GLU A 336 -28.01 7.78 -7.67
CA GLU A 336 -29.48 7.89 -7.64
C GLU A 336 -30.18 6.82 -8.49
N ASN A 337 -29.42 6.04 -9.28
CA ASN A 337 -29.94 5.03 -10.20
C ASN A 337 -31.02 5.59 -11.14
N SER A 338 -30.77 6.75 -11.74
CA SER A 338 -31.68 7.39 -12.68
C SER A 338 -31.87 6.53 -13.92
N LEU A 339 -33.12 6.27 -14.33
CA LEU A 339 -33.43 5.41 -15.48
C LEU A 339 -33.12 6.13 -16.80
N ILE A 340 -32.15 5.58 -17.56
CA ILE A 340 -31.74 6.14 -18.85
C ILE A 340 -32.26 5.34 -20.05
N ALA A 341 -32.47 4.03 -19.93
CA ALA A 341 -33.04 3.21 -21.00
C ALA A 341 -33.77 1.97 -20.45
N GLU A 342 -34.78 1.49 -21.16
CA GLU A 342 -35.59 0.33 -20.78
C GLU A 342 -35.92 -0.55 -22.00
N ILE A 343 -35.98 -1.87 -21.81
CA ILE A 343 -36.67 -2.81 -22.69
C ILE A 343 -37.79 -3.46 -21.91
N LYS A 344 -39.02 -3.37 -22.42
CA LYS A 344 -40.20 -4.07 -21.87
C LYS A 344 -40.99 -4.74 -22.97
N GLY A 345 -41.14 -6.07 -22.91
CA GLY A 345 -41.98 -6.80 -23.87
C GLY A 345 -41.57 -6.65 -25.34
N ARG A 346 -40.26 -6.55 -25.62
CA ARG A 346 -39.60 -6.21 -26.91
C ARG A 346 -39.66 -4.75 -27.38
N ILE A 347 -40.28 -3.87 -26.61
CA ILE A 347 -40.23 -2.44 -26.92
C ILE A 347 -38.98 -1.89 -26.23
N ALA A 348 -37.98 -1.50 -27.03
CA ALA A 348 -36.85 -0.71 -26.54
C ALA A 348 -37.25 0.76 -26.50
N LYS A 349 -37.05 1.38 -25.34
CA LYS A 349 -37.36 2.78 -25.11
C LYS A 349 -36.19 3.44 -24.38
N ILE A 350 -35.71 4.53 -24.94
CA ILE A 350 -34.81 5.44 -24.21
C ILE A 350 -35.69 6.36 -23.39
N SER A 351 -35.35 6.53 -22.11
CA SER A 351 -36.15 7.35 -21.20
C SER A 351 -36.06 8.81 -21.62
N ALA A 352 -37.21 9.49 -21.75
CA ALA A 352 -37.29 10.91 -22.07
C ALA A 352 -37.14 11.82 -20.83
N PHE A 353 -37.09 11.24 -19.62
CA PHE A 353 -37.00 11.97 -18.34
C PHE A 353 -35.54 12.19 -17.91
N ASP A 354 -34.73 12.78 -18.80
CA ASP A 354 -33.34 13.22 -18.53
C ASP A 354 -33.33 14.53 -17.69
N PHE A 355 -33.99 14.48 -16.52
CA PHE A 355 -34.33 15.65 -15.69
C PHE A 355 -33.16 16.30 -14.96
N ALA A 356 -31.92 15.86 -15.16
CA ALA A 356 -30.79 16.54 -14.54
C ALA A 356 -30.18 17.61 -15.45
N GLU A 357 -29.99 17.39 -16.77
CA GLU A 357 -29.25 18.38 -17.59
C GLU A 357 -29.21 18.13 -19.11
N GLY A 358 -30.00 17.19 -19.66
CA GLY A 358 -29.88 16.81 -21.08
C GLY A 358 -28.56 16.08 -21.41
N ARG A 359 -27.92 15.49 -20.39
CA ARG A 359 -26.61 14.83 -20.45
C ARG A 359 -26.53 13.76 -21.54
N PHE A 360 -27.60 12.99 -21.72
CA PHE A 360 -27.62 11.83 -22.63
C PHE A 360 -28.44 12.08 -23.90
N LYS A 361 -28.93 13.30 -24.09
CA LYS A 361 -29.80 13.68 -25.20
C LYS A 361 -29.15 13.36 -26.55
N ASP A 362 -29.88 12.61 -27.38
CA ASP A 362 -29.47 12.17 -28.73
C ASP A 362 -28.18 11.32 -28.79
N ARG A 363 -27.71 10.80 -27.64
CA ARG A 363 -26.44 10.04 -27.54
C ARG A 363 -26.62 8.56 -27.25
N LEU A 364 -27.76 8.16 -26.70
CA LEU A 364 -28.02 6.77 -26.34
C LEU A 364 -28.60 5.98 -27.51
N GLU A 365 -28.19 4.73 -27.63
CA GLU A 365 -28.77 3.74 -28.53
C GLU A 365 -28.87 2.41 -27.79
N LEU A 366 -30.04 1.76 -27.88
CA LEU A 366 -30.30 0.51 -27.17
C LEU A 366 -30.60 -0.59 -28.17
N ASP A 367 -29.79 -1.64 -28.18
CA ASP A 367 -30.00 -2.79 -29.04
C ASP A 367 -31.18 -3.63 -28.52
N GLU A 368 -32.24 -3.79 -29.31
CA GLU A 368 -33.49 -4.43 -28.86
C GLU A 368 -33.36 -5.94 -28.61
N LYS A 369 -32.35 -6.60 -29.20
CA LYS A 369 -32.18 -8.06 -29.13
C LYS A 369 -31.32 -8.47 -27.93
N THR A 370 -30.25 -7.72 -27.70
CA THR A 370 -29.25 -7.98 -26.68
C THR A 370 -29.46 -7.12 -25.45
N GLY A 371 -30.08 -5.94 -25.57
CA GLY A 371 -30.17 -4.97 -24.48
C GLY A 371 -28.86 -4.26 -24.17
N SER A 372 -27.90 -4.30 -25.10
CA SER A 372 -26.64 -3.55 -24.98
C SER A 372 -26.90 -2.06 -25.18
N LEU A 373 -26.30 -1.22 -24.33
CA LEU A 373 -26.45 0.23 -24.39
C LEU A 373 -25.21 0.86 -25.02
N THR A 374 -25.39 1.59 -26.11
CA THR A 374 -24.35 2.38 -26.76
C THR A 374 -24.49 3.85 -26.39
N ILE A 375 -23.37 4.50 -26.08
CA ILE A 375 -23.28 5.93 -25.76
C ILE A 375 -22.35 6.56 -26.79
N ARG A 376 -22.90 7.45 -27.62
CA ARG A 376 -22.17 8.12 -28.69
C ARG A 376 -21.47 9.37 -28.19
N HIS A 377 -20.24 9.58 -28.66
CA HIS A 377 -19.42 10.77 -28.41
C HIS A 377 -19.27 11.11 -26.91
N VAL A 378 -18.85 10.16 -26.08
CA VAL A 378 -18.77 10.30 -24.63
C VAL A 378 -17.95 11.52 -24.19
N THR A 379 -18.33 12.15 -23.09
CA THR A 379 -17.62 13.27 -22.43
C THR A 379 -17.41 12.94 -20.95
N THR A 380 -16.66 13.75 -20.21
CA THR A 380 -16.45 13.55 -18.76
C THR A 380 -17.75 13.46 -17.96
N GLU A 381 -18.82 14.12 -18.39
CA GLU A 381 -20.14 14.06 -17.76
C GLU A 381 -20.80 12.67 -17.84
N HIS A 382 -20.37 11.84 -18.80
CA HIS A 382 -20.82 10.47 -18.99
C HIS A 382 -20.01 9.47 -18.15
N ALA A 383 -18.99 9.92 -17.40
CA ALA A 383 -18.29 9.05 -16.46
C ALA A 383 -19.18 8.72 -15.25
N GLY A 384 -19.03 7.52 -14.71
CA GLY A 384 -19.79 7.07 -13.54
C GLY A 384 -20.26 5.62 -13.62
N VAL A 385 -21.08 5.24 -12.64
CA VAL A 385 -21.59 3.87 -12.51
C VAL A 385 -22.87 3.69 -13.33
N TYR A 386 -22.86 2.68 -14.20
CA TYR A 386 -23.99 2.22 -14.98
C TYR A 386 -24.48 0.89 -14.43
N SER A 387 -25.76 0.83 -14.05
CA SER A 387 -26.40 -0.36 -13.50
C SER A 387 -27.40 -0.94 -14.51
N LEU A 388 -27.12 -2.15 -15.00
CA LEU A 388 -28.03 -2.95 -15.80
C LEU A 388 -28.86 -3.86 -14.88
N LYS A 389 -30.16 -3.62 -14.78
CA LYS A 389 -31.11 -4.45 -14.04
C LYS A 389 -31.96 -5.28 -15.00
N LEU A 390 -31.75 -6.60 -15.01
CA LEU A 390 -32.50 -7.57 -15.79
C LEU A 390 -33.48 -8.31 -14.88
N ILE A 391 -34.78 -8.13 -15.11
CA ILE A 391 -35.87 -8.74 -14.38
C ILE A 391 -36.47 -9.84 -15.26
N THR A 392 -36.36 -11.08 -14.81
CA THR A 392 -36.93 -12.26 -15.47
C THR A 392 -38.00 -12.89 -14.58
N SER A 393 -38.78 -13.84 -15.09
CA SER A 393 -39.76 -14.58 -14.28
C SER A 393 -39.15 -15.40 -13.14
N LYS A 394 -37.84 -15.69 -13.20
CA LYS A 394 -37.14 -16.51 -12.21
C LYS A 394 -36.32 -15.70 -11.20
N ALA A 395 -35.75 -14.57 -11.64
CA ALA A 395 -34.82 -13.79 -10.84
C ALA A 395 -34.65 -12.37 -11.39
N THR A 396 -34.20 -11.46 -10.52
CA THR A 396 -33.66 -10.15 -10.90
C THR A 396 -32.14 -10.17 -10.76
N THR A 397 -31.44 -9.83 -11.84
CA THR A 397 -29.97 -9.70 -11.88
C THR A 397 -29.59 -8.24 -12.05
N ILE A 398 -28.56 -7.78 -11.34
CA ILE A 398 -28.04 -6.42 -11.49
C ILE A 398 -26.54 -6.52 -11.82
N LYS A 399 -26.12 -5.91 -12.91
CA LYS A 399 -24.71 -5.81 -13.31
C LYS A 399 -24.30 -4.34 -13.31
N ARG A 400 -23.23 -4.01 -12.60
CA ARG A 400 -22.72 -2.64 -12.54
C ARG A 400 -21.40 -2.50 -13.28
N ARG A 401 -21.23 -1.39 -14.00
CA ARG A 401 -20.04 -1.05 -14.77
C ARG A 401 -19.63 0.37 -14.41
N ASN A 402 -18.35 0.60 -14.16
CA ASN A 402 -17.84 1.95 -13.93
C ASN A 402 -17.15 2.46 -15.19
N VAL A 403 -17.68 3.54 -15.78
CA VAL A 403 -17.16 4.16 -17.01
C VAL A 403 -16.28 5.35 -16.65
N PHE A 404 -15.08 5.37 -17.22
CA PHE A 404 -14.12 6.46 -17.12
C PHE A 404 -13.91 7.09 -18.49
N VAL A 405 -14.02 8.42 -18.57
CA VAL A 405 -13.75 9.17 -19.81
C VAL A 405 -12.48 10.00 -19.65
N ARG A 406 -11.56 9.85 -20.61
CA ARG A 406 -10.25 10.50 -20.62
C ARG A 406 -10.27 11.72 -21.54
N VAL A 407 -9.93 12.89 -21.01
CA VAL A 407 -9.86 14.18 -21.74
C VAL A 407 -8.53 14.33 -22.48
N LEU A 408 -8.54 14.99 -23.64
CA LEU A 408 -7.32 15.32 -24.39
C LEU A 408 -6.41 16.27 -23.60
N LYS A 409 -5.15 15.89 -23.38
CA LYS A 409 -4.13 16.78 -22.84
C LYS A 409 -3.31 17.37 -24.00
N ILE A 410 -3.26 18.69 -24.10
CA ILE A 410 -2.50 19.43 -25.12
C ILE A 410 -1.23 19.98 -24.48
N LEU A 411 -0.07 19.66 -25.06
CA LEU A 411 1.23 20.00 -24.52
C LEU A 411 1.76 21.30 -25.14
N GLY A 412 2.10 22.25 -24.28
CA GLY A 412 2.78 23.49 -24.63
C GLY A 412 4.24 23.49 -24.16
N LYS A 413 5.11 24.26 -24.84
CA LYS A 413 6.46 24.59 -24.38
C LYS A 413 6.48 26.07 -23.98
N GLU A 414 7.10 26.41 -22.86
CA GLU A 414 7.30 27.81 -22.46
C GLU A 414 7.85 28.65 -23.63
N GLY A 415 7.20 29.78 -23.90
CA GLY A 415 7.50 30.66 -25.05
C GLY A 415 6.86 30.29 -26.40
N ASN A 416 6.17 29.15 -26.53
CA ASN A 416 5.46 28.77 -27.76
C ASN A 416 3.95 29.09 -27.69
N ASN A 417 3.33 29.18 -28.87
CA ASN A 417 1.87 29.28 -29.01
C ASN A 417 1.25 27.88 -29.09
N VAL A 418 0.07 27.69 -28.49
CA VAL A 418 -0.74 26.47 -28.61
C VAL A 418 -2.04 26.82 -29.31
N THR A 419 -2.38 26.09 -30.37
CA THR A 419 -3.66 26.27 -31.09
C THR A 419 -4.59 25.11 -30.75
N LEU A 420 -5.75 25.45 -30.18
CA LEU A 420 -6.83 24.53 -29.87
C LEU A 420 -7.81 24.53 -31.04
N ASN A 421 -7.98 23.38 -31.68
CA ASN A 421 -8.81 23.25 -32.88
C ASN A 421 -10.21 22.69 -32.54
N PRO A 422 -11.28 23.29 -33.09
CA PRO A 422 -12.63 22.74 -33.02
C PRO A 422 -12.80 21.42 -33.77
N ASP A 423 -11.90 21.11 -34.70
CA ASP A 423 -11.96 20.01 -35.68
C ASP A 423 -13.23 20.04 -36.56
N THR A 424 -13.87 21.20 -36.67
CA THR A 424 -15.07 21.41 -37.50
C THR A 424 -15.03 22.78 -38.14
N GLU A 425 -15.48 22.91 -39.39
CA GLU A 425 -15.65 24.21 -40.05
C GLU A 425 -16.75 25.05 -39.38
N VAL A 426 -16.53 26.36 -39.30
CA VAL A 426 -17.49 27.32 -38.72
C VAL A 426 -18.66 27.52 -39.68
N GLN A 427 -19.88 27.20 -39.22
CA GLN A 427 -21.11 27.44 -39.97
C GLN A 427 -21.65 28.86 -39.75
N ARG A 428 -22.51 29.32 -40.66
CA ARG A 428 -23.06 30.68 -40.63
C ARG A 428 -23.90 30.97 -39.38
N ASP A 429 -24.55 29.96 -38.81
CA ASP A 429 -25.36 30.04 -37.59
C ASP A 429 -24.62 29.55 -36.33
N ASP A 430 -23.32 29.28 -36.40
CA ASP A 430 -22.54 28.85 -35.24
C ASP A 430 -22.18 30.05 -34.34
N LEU A 431 -22.39 29.88 -33.03
CA LEU A 431 -21.84 30.70 -31.96
C LEU A 431 -20.74 29.89 -31.27
N ILE A 432 -19.49 30.33 -31.40
CA ILE A 432 -18.32 29.65 -30.84
C ILE A 432 -17.88 30.40 -29.59
N LEU A 433 -17.80 29.69 -28.48
CA LEU A 433 -17.44 30.21 -27.17
C LEU A 433 -16.27 29.42 -26.61
N TRP A 434 -15.18 30.11 -26.32
CA TRP A 434 -14.02 29.58 -25.60
C TRP A 434 -14.06 30.06 -24.16
N ARG A 435 -13.88 29.12 -23.23
CA ARG A 435 -13.83 29.36 -21.79
C ARG A 435 -12.53 28.81 -21.20
N PHE A 436 -12.06 29.41 -20.11
CA PHE A 436 -11.04 28.85 -19.23
C PHE A 436 -11.67 28.57 -17.86
N GLY A 437 -11.70 27.30 -17.45
CA GLY A 437 -12.61 26.87 -16.39
C GLY A 437 -14.05 27.18 -16.77
N ASP A 438 -14.72 28.04 -16.01
CA ASP A 438 -16.09 28.51 -16.28
C ASP A 438 -16.14 29.95 -16.82
N HIS A 439 -14.99 30.62 -16.97
CA HIS A 439 -14.90 32.01 -17.43
C HIS A 439 -14.82 32.08 -18.96
N LEU A 440 -15.65 32.93 -19.59
CA LEU A 440 -15.55 33.22 -21.04
C LEU A 440 -14.27 33.99 -21.33
N ILE A 441 -13.49 33.53 -22.32
CA ILE A 441 -12.20 34.14 -22.71
C ILE A 441 -12.22 34.64 -24.15
N ALA A 442 -12.96 33.98 -25.06
CA ALA A 442 -13.11 34.43 -26.43
C ALA A 442 -14.43 33.94 -27.04
N GLN A 443 -14.97 34.70 -27.99
CA GLN A 443 -16.20 34.38 -28.71
C GLN A 443 -16.08 34.72 -30.19
N LEU A 444 -16.69 33.91 -31.06
CA LEU A 444 -16.84 34.15 -32.50
C LEU A 444 -18.28 33.89 -32.93
N THR A 445 -18.88 34.84 -33.63
CA THR A 445 -20.18 34.71 -34.29
C THR A 445 -19.99 34.32 -35.76
N GLY A 446 -20.52 33.18 -36.17
CA GLY A 446 -20.40 32.66 -37.54
C GLY A 446 -21.00 33.57 -38.61
N GLU A 447 -22.02 34.35 -38.26
CA GLU A 447 -22.72 35.25 -39.19
C GLU A 447 -21.91 36.49 -39.54
N THR A 448 -21.39 37.20 -38.52
CA THR A 448 -20.62 38.45 -38.71
C THR A 448 -19.11 38.19 -38.82
N LYS A 449 -18.64 36.99 -38.45
CA LYS A 449 -17.23 36.64 -38.25
C LYS A 449 -16.51 37.58 -37.27
N GLU A 450 -17.25 38.24 -36.40
CA GLU A 450 -16.69 39.10 -35.37
C GLU A 450 -16.11 38.24 -34.24
N THR A 451 -14.90 38.60 -33.81
CA THR A 451 -14.25 38.00 -32.65
C THR A 451 -14.27 38.98 -31.49
N THR A 452 -14.59 38.49 -30.30
CA THR A 452 -14.54 39.25 -29.05
C THR A 452 -13.71 38.48 -28.04
N TYR A 453 -12.95 39.21 -27.21
CA TYR A 453 -12.13 38.66 -26.14
C TYR A 453 -12.59 39.26 -24.82
N ALA A 454 -12.65 38.44 -23.78
CA ALA A 454 -12.95 38.94 -22.44
C ALA A 454 -11.66 39.49 -21.82
N ASP A 455 -11.51 40.81 -21.79
CA ASP A 455 -10.33 41.50 -21.24
C ASP A 455 -10.26 41.53 -19.70
N ALA A 456 -11.23 40.90 -19.02
CA ALA A 456 -11.35 40.95 -17.57
C ALA A 456 -10.26 40.15 -16.82
N ASP A 457 -9.61 39.19 -17.48
CA ASP A 457 -8.63 38.30 -16.85
C ASP A 457 -7.21 38.62 -17.35
N GLU A 458 -6.37 39.17 -16.47
CA GLU A 458 -5.00 39.58 -16.80
C GLU A 458 -4.13 38.43 -17.35
N ARG A 459 -4.48 37.17 -17.06
CA ARG A 459 -3.75 35.99 -17.54
C ARG A 459 -3.76 35.88 -19.06
N PHE A 460 -4.79 36.42 -19.72
CA PHE A 460 -5.06 36.25 -21.15
C PHE A 460 -4.93 37.53 -21.98
N ARG A 461 -4.68 38.67 -21.34
CA ARG A 461 -4.52 39.97 -22.01
C ARG A 461 -3.42 39.88 -23.09
N ASP A 462 -3.76 40.23 -24.32
CA ASP A 462 -2.90 40.15 -25.51
C ASP A 462 -2.33 38.76 -25.88
N LYS A 463 -2.83 37.69 -25.25
CA LYS A 463 -2.34 36.32 -25.46
C LYS A 463 -3.25 35.45 -26.33
N LEU A 464 -4.50 35.84 -26.55
CA LEU A 464 -5.46 35.02 -27.29
C LEU A 464 -5.60 35.50 -28.74
N GLN A 465 -5.70 34.55 -29.67
CA GLN A 465 -5.98 34.82 -31.07
C GLN A 465 -6.95 33.77 -31.60
N LEU A 466 -8.17 34.21 -31.94
CA LEU A 466 -9.24 33.38 -32.48
C LEU A 466 -9.27 33.49 -34.02
N ASP A 467 -9.13 32.36 -34.71
CA ASP A 467 -9.23 32.31 -36.17
C ASP A 467 -10.71 32.42 -36.60
N LYS A 468 -11.00 33.43 -37.42
CA LYS A 468 -12.37 33.76 -37.88
C LYS A 468 -12.98 32.76 -38.87
N ASN A 469 -12.17 31.88 -39.45
CA ASN A 469 -12.62 30.90 -40.44
C ASN A 469 -12.74 29.49 -39.83
N THR A 470 -11.82 29.13 -38.92
CA THR A 470 -11.80 27.79 -38.31
C THR A 470 -12.37 27.77 -36.89
N GLY A 471 -12.50 28.92 -36.23
CA GLY A 471 -12.89 28.99 -34.82
C GLY A 471 -11.79 28.52 -33.85
N SER A 472 -10.57 28.28 -34.36
CA SER A 472 -9.43 27.81 -33.57
C SER A 472 -8.89 28.90 -32.66
N LEU A 473 -8.67 28.56 -31.39
CA LEU A 473 -8.09 29.48 -30.41
C LEU A 473 -6.59 29.23 -30.28
N THR A 474 -5.79 30.21 -30.64
CA THR A 474 -4.35 30.23 -30.40
C THR A 474 -4.06 30.99 -29.11
N ILE A 475 -3.35 30.34 -28.18
CA ILE A 475 -2.92 30.87 -26.90
C ILE A 475 -1.40 31.10 -26.98
N ARG A 476 -0.98 32.36 -26.86
CA ARG A 476 0.42 32.77 -26.83
C ARG A 476 0.94 32.71 -25.40
N ASN A 477 2.17 32.22 -25.21
CA ASN A 477 2.79 32.06 -23.90
C ASN A 477 1.92 31.27 -22.91
N ILE A 478 1.84 29.95 -23.16
CA ILE A 478 0.90 28.99 -22.58
C ILE A 478 0.51 29.28 -21.13
N THR A 479 -0.80 29.44 -20.92
CA THR A 479 -1.40 29.42 -19.59
C THR A 479 -1.91 28.01 -19.31
N ASN A 480 -1.38 27.36 -18.26
CA ASN A 480 -1.80 26.01 -17.85
C ASN A 480 -3.25 26.00 -17.37
N GLY A 481 -4.01 24.98 -17.76
CA GLY A 481 -5.34 24.74 -17.20
C GLY A 481 -6.38 24.22 -18.20
N PRO A 482 -7.64 24.12 -17.76
CA PRO A 482 -8.75 23.58 -18.55
C PRO A 482 -9.37 24.67 -19.45
N TYR A 483 -9.35 24.44 -20.76
CA TYR A 483 -10.02 25.25 -21.77
C TYR A 483 -11.23 24.50 -22.29
N LYS A 484 -12.39 25.14 -22.30
CA LYS A 484 -13.64 24.56 -22.80
C LYS A 484 -14.08 25.27 -24.07
N LEU A 485 -14.33 24.52 -25.13
CA LEU A 485 -14.97 24.99 -26.36
C LEU A 485 -16.45 24.62 -26.31
N GLN A 486 -17.31 25.58 -26.62
CA GLN A 486 -18.72 25.35 -26.92
C GLN A 486 -19.04 25.91 -28.31
N ILE A 487 -19.70 25.12 -29.15
CA ILE A 487 -20.27 25.56 -30.42
C ILE A 487 -21.78 25.38 -30.31
N ILE A 488 -22.53 26.47 -30.44
CA ILE A 488 -23.99 26.50 -30.33
C ILE A 488 -24.53 26.92 -31.69
N SER A 489 -25.40 26.11 -32.29
CA SER A 489 -26.10 26.46 -33.53
C SER A 489 -27.57 26.07 -33.45
N SER A 490 -28.34 26.41 -34.48
CA SER A 490 -29.76 26.03 -34.55
C SER A 490 -29.98 24.51 -34.56
N ARG A 491 -28.95 23.73 -34.92
CA ARG A 491 -29.03 22.27 -35.13
C ARG A 491 -28.23 21.46 -34.11
N ARG A 492 -27.24 22.04 -33.44
CA ARG A 492 -26.35 21.29 -32.55
C ARG A 492 -25.77 22.15 -31.43
N THR A 493 -25.43 21.48 -30.33
CA THR A 493 -24.52 22.00 -29.31
C THR A 493 -23.36 21.03 -29.16
N LEU A 494 -22.14 21.50 -29.46
CA LEU A 494 -20.90 20.75 -29.27
C LEU A 494 -20.18 21.34 -28.05
N SER A 495 -19.72 20.49 -27.14
CA SER A 495 -18.84 20.89 -26.04
C SER A 495 -17.59 20.03 -26.09
N ARG A 496 -16.42 20.63 -25.85
CA ARG A 496 -15.12 19.96 -25.77
C ARG A 496 -14.28 20.58 -24.67
N GLU A 497 -13.61 19.75 -23.88
CA GLU A 497 -12.63 20.20 -22.91
C GLU A 497 -11.21 19.87 -23.39
N PHE A 498 -10.30 20.81 -23.21
CA PHE A 498 -8.88 20.69 -23.52
C PHE A 498 -8.12 20.99 -22.24
N ARG A 499 -7.19 20.12 -21.83
CA ARG A 499 -6.29 20.46 -20.73
C ARG A 499 -4.92 20.84 -21.28
N VAL A 500 -4.53 22.10 -21.17
CA VAL A 500 -3.24 22.59 -21.67
C VAL A 500 -2.21 22.59 -20.54
N PHE A 501 -1.01 22.06 -20.80
CA PHE A 501 0.08 21.97 -19.83
C PHE A 501 1.43 22.41 -20.43
N MET A 502 2.22 23.18 -19.69
CA MET A 502 3.61 23.51 -19.98
C MET A 502 4.53 22.36 -19.58
N CYS A 503 5.38 21.93 -20.51
CA CYS A 503 6.32 20.85 -20.31
C CYS A 503 7.61 21.30 -19.59
N CYS A 504 7.51 21.83 -18.37
CA CYS A 504 8.67 22.10 -17.50
C CYS A 504 8.23 22.26 -16.03
N GLU A 505 7.52 21.31 -15.39
CA GLU A 505 7.34 21.41 -13.91
C GLU A 505 6.86 20.15 -13.18
N SER A 506 6.27 19.16 -13.87
CA SER A 506 5.95 17.90 -13.19
C SER A 506 7.16 16.96 -13.20
N GLY A 507 7.64 16.57 -12.02
CA GLY A 507 8.58 15.47 -11.85
C GLY A 507 8.10 14.16 -12.52
N PRO A 508 8.92 13.09 -12.48
CA PRO A 508 8.60 11.85 -13.18
C PRO A 508 7.21 11.34 -12.76
N LYS A 509 6.38 10.98 -13.73
CA LYS A 509 5.07 10.38 -13.43
C LYS A 509 5.31 9.04 -12.75
N THR A 510 4.95 8.93 -11.47
CA THR A 510 5.11 7.69 -10.72
C THR A 510 4.01 6.71 -11.10
N VAL A 511 4.40 5.48 -11.44
CA VAL A 511 3.49 4.38 -11.74
C VAL A 511 3.84 3.20 -10.85
N SER A 512 3.01 2.93 -9.86
CA SER A 512 3.18 1.80 -8.94
C SER A 512 2.41 0.59 -9.45
N VAL A 513 3.11 -0.55 -9.57
CA VAL A 513 2.57 -1.77 -10.18
C VAL A 513 2.93 -2.99 -9.35
N MET A 514 1.97 -3.88 -9.15
CA MET A 514 2.22 -5.17 -8.50
C MET A 514 2.90 -6.14 -9.47
N MET A 515 3.86 -6.92 -8.97
CA MET A 515 4.48 -7.99 -9.74
C MET A 515 3.40 -8.93 -10.33
N GLU A 516 3.65 -9.42 -11.54
CA GLU A 516 2.78 -10.28 -12.38
C GLU A 516 1.55 -9.59 -13.01
N GLU A 517 1.24 -8.34 -12.65
CA GLU A 517 0.22 -7.56 -13.35
C GLU A 517 0.74 -6.99 -14.68
N CYS A 518 -0.18 -6.64 -15.58
CA CYS A 518 0.14 -5.83 -16.76
C CYS A 518 -0.11 -4.36 -16.41
N PHE A 519 0.78 -3.46 -16.84
CA PHE A 519 0.56 -2.02 -16.71
C PHE A 519 0.82 -1.30 -18.02
N ILE A 520 0.23 -0.11 -18.13
CA ILE A 520 0.34 0.74 -19.31
C ILE A 520 0.95 2.06 -18.87
N LEU A 521 2.06 2.43 -19.49
CA LEU A 521 2.60 3.78 -19.41
C LEU A 521 1.81 4.68 -20.35
N ILE A 522 0.83 5.37 -19.79
CA ILE A 522 -0.13 6.18 -20.55
C ILE A 522 0.47 7.56 -20.85
N THR A 523 0.47 7.91 -22.13
CA THR A 523 1.00 9.18 -22.63
C THR A 523 -0.04 10.32 -22.61
N ASP A 524 -1.33 10.01 -22.73
CA ASP A 524 -2.44 10.97 -22.72
C ASP A 524 -2.44 12.04 -23.84
N PHE A 525 -1.62 11.91 -24.89
CA PHE A 525 -1.66 12.76 -26.09
C PHE A 525 -1.91 11.96 -27.37
N ASN A 526 -2.51 12.59 -28.38
CA ASN A 526 -2.63 12.03 -29.73
C ASN A 526 -1.37 12.40 -30.52
N ILE A 527 -0.82 11.42 -31.24
CA ILE A 527 0.31 11.61 -32.15
C ILE A 527 -0.25 12.04 -33.51
N GLU A 528 0.40 12.95 -34.25
CA GLU A 528 0.00 13.26 -35.64
C GLU A 528 0.52 12.20 -36.62
N SER A 529 0.01 12.18 -37.86
CA SER A 529 0.49 11.24 -38.87
C SER A 529 1.97 11.49 -39.18
N GLU A 530 2.78 10.42 -39.31
CA GLU A 530 4.23 10.46 -39.59
C GLU A 530 5.15 10.92 -38.44
N GLU A 531 4.65 11.12 -37.21
CA GLU A 531 5.49 11.42 -36.05
C GLU A 531 6.04 10.13 -35.38
N ARG A 532 7.28 10.21 -34.86
CA ARG A 532 7.99 9.04 -34.29
C ARG A 532 7.96 9.05 -32.77
N VAL A 533 7.59 7.90 -32.21
CA VAL A 533 7.66 7.61 -30.78
C VAL A 533 8.79 6.63 -30.50
N GLN A 534 9.55 6.88 -29.43
CA GLN A 534 10.61 5.99 -28.96
C GLN A 534 10.53 5.85 -27.44
N TRP A 535 10.38 4.64 -26.96
CA TRP A 535 10.52 4.29 -25.55
C TRP A 535 11.91 3.76 -25.27
N SER A 536 12.45 4.14 -24.13
CA SER A 536 13.74 3.70 -23.61
C SER A 536 13.64 3.41 -22.11
N PHE A 537 14.50 2.51 -21.65
CA PHE A 537 14.69 2.19 -20.24
C PHE A 537 16.18 2.22 -19.94
N GLY A 538 16.61 3.18 -19.11
CA GLY A 538 18.01 3.57 -19.03
C GLY A 538 18.57 3.97 -20.41
N ALA A 539 19.74 3.44 -20.78
CA ALA A 539 20.38 3.73 -22.08
C ALA A 539 19.83 2.92 -23.26
N LYS A 540 18.90 1.99 -23.04
CA LYS A 540 18.44 1.04 -24.06
C LYS A 540 17.08 1.41 -24.61
N THR A 541 16.91 1.29 -25.92
CA THR A 541 15.61 1.47 -26.60
C THR A 541 14.75 0.23 -26.40
N LEU A 542 13.51 0.41 -25.94
CA LEU A 542 12.52 -0.66 -25.73
C LEU A 542 11.61 -0.85 -26.94
N ALA A 543 11.08 0.24 -27.48
CA ALA A 543 10.15 0.20 -28.62
C ALA A 543 10.24 1.49 -29.41
N THR A 544 10.13 1.41 -30.73
CA THR A 544 9.93 2.57 -31.60
C THR A 544 8.74 2.32 -32.52
N GLY A 545 8.01 3.37 -32.87
CA GLY A 545 6.89 3.27 -33.78
C GLY A 545 6.56 4.61 -34.43
N MET A 546 5.70 4.55 -35.45
CA MET A 546 5.19 5.72 -36.16
C MET A 546 3.67 5.65 -36.17
N ASN A 547 3.01 6.77 -35.85
CA ASN A 547 1.56 6.79 -35.82
C ASN A 547 0.96 6.63 -37.21
N GLY A 548 -0.06 5.77 -37.31
CA GLY A 548 -0.74 5.42 -38.56
C GLY A 548 -0.09 4.28 -39.36
N ASP A 549 1.09 3.80 -38.97
CA ASP A 549 1.80 2.71 -39.67
C ASP A 549 2.40 1.69 -38.68
N SER A 550 1.64 0.63 -38.38
CA SER A 550 2.07 -0.46 -37.50
C SER A 550 3.20 -1.31 -38.09
N SER A 551 3.47 -1.23 -39.40
CA SER A 551 4.57 -1.95 -40.04
C SER A 551 5.94 -1.37 -39.69
N LYS A 552 5.98 -0.16 -39.14
CA LYS A 552 7.19 0.55 -38.71
C LYS A 552 7.53 0.35 -37.24
N THR A 553 6.77 -0.47 -36.52
CA THR A 553 7.06 -0.78 -35.11
C THR A 553 8.28 -1.68 -35.01
N SER A 554 9.25 -1.30 -34.18
CA SER A 554 10.38 -2.16 -33.83
C SER A 554 10.54 -2.22 -32.31
N TYR A 555 10.79 -3.42 -31.79
CA TYR A 555 11.08 -3.64 -30.38
C TYR A 555 12.58 -3.86 -30.21
N GLY A 556 13.14 -3.30 -29.14
CA GLY A 556 14.54 -3.52 -28.78
C GLY A 556 14.78 -4.93 -28.27
N ASP A 557 15.99 -5.45 -28.49
CA ASP A 557 16.38 -6.81 -28.09
C ASP A 557 16.85 -6.88 -26.61
N ASP A 558 16.25 -6.08 -25.73
CA ASP A 558 16.53 -6.24 -24.30
C ASP A 558 15.85 -7.52 -23.81
N GLY A 559 16.66 -8.53 -23.48
CA GLY A 559 16.20 -9.82 -22.95
C GLY A 559 15.30 -9.69 -21.71
N ARG A 560 15.33 -8.57 -20.99
CA ARG A 560 14.38 -8.27 -19.90
C ARG A 560 12.94 -8.20 -20.39
N PHE A 561 12.67 -7.62 -21.55
CA PHE A 561 11.32 -7.26 -22.03
C PHE A 561 10.83 -8.06 -23.24
N ARG A 562 11.62 -9.02 -23.73
CA ARG A 562 11.30 -9.86 -24.90
C ARG A 562 9.88 -10.45 -24.79
N ASP A 563 9.09 -10.28 -25.86
CA ASP A 563 7.69 -10.73 -26.00
C ASP A 563 6.67 -10.15 -24.99
N ARG A 564 7.05 -9.13 -24.20
CA ARG A 564 6.19 -8.54 -23.15
C ARG A 564 5.75 -7.10 -23.42
N LEU A 565 6.20 -6.50 -24.51
CA LEU A 565 5.91 -5.11 -24.87
C LEU A 565 4.83 -5.02 -25.95
N GLU A 566 3.96 -4.03 -25.82
CA GLU A 566 2.99 -3.67 -26.85
C GLU A 566 2.90 -2.15 -26.96
N LEU A 567 3.27 -1.60 -28.12
CA LEU A 567 3.22 -0.18 -28.41
C LEU A 567 1.89 0.20 -29.07
N HIS A 568 1.18 1.18 -28.49
CA HIS A 568 -0.07 1.69 -29.04
C HIS A 568 0.18 2.84 -30.02
N HIS A 569 0.01 2.56 -31.32
CA HIS A 569 0.37 3.44 -32.43
C HIS A 569 -0.32 4.83 -32.42
N GLN A 570 -1.56 4.91 -31.95
CA GLN A 570 -2.35 6.15 -31.94
C GLN A 570 -2.03 7.08 -30.77
N THR A 571 -1.55 6.53 -29.65
CA THR A 571 -1.29 7.30 -28.41
C THR A 571 0.19 7.39 -28.08
N GLY A 572 1.01 6.47 -28.58
CA GLY A 572 2.39 6.28 -28.13
C GLY A 572 2.50 5.62 -26.75
N SER A 573 1.40 5.10 -26.18
CA SER A 573 1.44 4.39 -24.90
C SER A 573 2.18 3.06 -25.02
N LEU A 574 2.89 2.67 -23.98
CA LEU A 574 3.57 1.37 -23.91
C LEU A 574 2.92 0.48 -22.85
N THR A 575 2.47 -0.70 -23.26
CA THR A 575 1.98 -1.74 -22.36
C THR A 575 3.10 -2.71 -22.05
N ILE A 576 3.32 -3.00 -20.77
CA ILE A 576 4.23 -4.02 -20.27
C ILE A 576 3.39 -5.13 -19.66
N LYS A 577 3.58 -6.36 -20.15
CA LYS A 577 2.87 -7.55 -19.69
C LYS A 577 3.70 -8.35 -18.68
N ASN A 578 3.03 -8.97 -17.72
CA ASN A 578 3.64 -9.90 -16.73
C ASN A 578 4.87 -9.28 -16.03
N THR A 579 4.62 -8.23 -15.26
CA THR A 579 5.66 -7.34 -14.70
C THR A 579 6.52 -8.03 -13.65
N ARG A 580 7.82 -7.73 -13.62
CA ARG A 580 8.80 -8.25 -12.65
C ARG A 580 9.39 -7.12 -11.82
N THR A 581 9.93 -7.40 -10.64
CA THR A 581 10.64 -6.38 -9.83
C THR A 581 11.81 -5.75 -10.60
N SER A 582 12.46 -6.51 -11.49
CA SER A 582 13.49 -5.98 -12.39
C SER A 582 12.97 -5.00 -13.44
N ASP A 583 11.65 -4.88 -13.62
CA ASP A 583 11.05 -3.90 -14.53
C ASP A 583 10.87 -2.53 -13.85
N ALA A 584 11.17 -2.41 -12.55
CA ALA A 584 11.19 -1.12 -11.85
C ALA A 584 12.35 -0.24 -12.35
N GLY A 585 12.10 1.06 -12.45
CA GLY A 585 13.08 2.04 -12.91
C GLY A 585 12.46 3.15 -13.75
N VAL A 586 13.33 3.98 -14.32
CA VAL A 586 12.91 5.15 -15.10
C VAL A 586 12.75 4.78 -16.57
N TYR A 587 11.52 4.96 -17.07
CA TYR A 587 11.20 4.81 -18.48
C TYR A 587 11.20 6.18 -19.13
N GLN A 588 11.98 6.32 -20.19
CA GLN A 588 12.08 7.54 -20.97
C GLN A 588 11.31 7.41 -22.26
N LEU A 589 10.32 8.28 -22.44
CA LEU A 589 9.61 8.44 -23.70
C LEU A 589 10.21 9.62 -24.46
N LYS A 590 10.74 9.35 -25.65
CA LYS A 590 11.18 10.35 -26.61
C LYS A 590 10.21 10.48 -27.76
N PHE A 591 9.89 11.72 -28.09
CA PHE A 591 9.09 12.07 -29.24
C PHE A 591 9.90 12.92 -30.21
N CYS A 592 9.82 12.63 -31.50
CA CYS A 592 10.49 13.41 -32.55
C CYS A 592 9.46 13.88 -33.58
N SER A 593 9.18 15.19 -33.59
CA SER A 593 8.32 15.83 -34.59
C SER A 593 9.14 16.36 -35.78
N ARG A 594 8.52 16.47 -36.96
CA ARG A 594 9.11 17.11 -38.16
C ARG A 594 9.55 18.56 -37.94
N SER A 595 8.96 19.23 -36.95
CA SER A 595 9.30 20.61 -36.55
C SER A 595 10.58 20.72 -35.70
N GLY A 596 11.31 19.62 -35.46
CA GLY A 596 12.50 19.61 -34.60
C GLY A 596 12.21 19.59 -33.10
N LYS A 597 10.94 19.39 -32.70
CA LYS A 597 10.54 19.22 -31.30
C LYS A 597 10.96 17.83 -30.80
N ASN A 598 11.89 17.80 -29.83
CA ASN A 598 12.22 16.62 -29.05
C ASN A 598 11.52 16.73 -27.69
N ILE A 599 10.56 15.84 -27.40
CA ILE A 599 9.91 15.74 -26.08
C ILE A 599 10.55 14.56 -25.36
N CYS A 600 10.93 14.72 -24.10
CA CYS A 600 11.42 13.62 -23.26
C CYS A 600 10.58 13.59 -21.98
N TRP A 601 9.89 12.48 -21.73
CA TRP A 601 9.20 12.24 -20.46
C TRP A 601 9.85 11.12 -19.70
N GLU A 602 9.80 11.25 -18.38
CA GLU A 602 10.27 10.23 -17.46
C GLU A 602 9.09 9.68 -16.67
N PHE A 603 8.96 8.36 -16.66
CA PHE A 603 8.04 7.63 -15.81
C PHE A 603 8.88 6.89 -14.79
N SER A 604 8.67 7.17 -13.51
CA SER A 604 9.29 6.39 -12.44
C SER A 604 8.37 5.22 -12.14
N VAL A 605 8.75 4.01 -12.58
CA VAL A 605 7.96 2.81 -12.32
C VAL A 605 8.51 2.14 -11.07
N THR A 606 7.68 2.04 -10.04
CA THR A 606 7.95 1.18 -8.90
C THR A 606 7.22 -0.13 -9.09
N VAL A 607 7.97 -1.23 -9.13
CA VAL A 607 7.39 -2.56 -9.09
C VAL A 607 7.60 -3.12 -7.69
N SER A 608 6.56 -3.03 -6.87
CA SER A 608 6.59 -3.58 -5.53
C SER A 608 6.55 -5.11 -5.63
N GLY A 609 7.70 -5.72 -5.39
CA GLY A 609 7.76 -7.12 -5.01
C GLY A 609 7.23 -7.26 -3.59
N VAL A 610 6.48 -8.33 -3.33
CA VAL A 610 5.91 -8.65 -2.01
C VAL A 610 6.99 -8.68 -0.89
N ALA A 611 8.27 -8.83 -1.24
CA ALA A 611 9.39 -8.93 -0.28
C ALA A 611 9.91 -7.58 0.27
N ALA A 612 10.15 -6.54 -0.57
CA ALA A 612 10.75 -5.28 -0.10
C ALA A 612 9.80 -4.43 0.75
N ASP A 613 8.51 -4.41 0.37
CA ASP A 613 7.43 -3.84 1.19
C ASP A 613 7.28 -4.61 2.51
N ALA A 614 7.32 -5.95 2.46
CA ALA A 614 7.28 -6.77 3.67
C ALA A 614 8.52 -6.56 4.56
N GLU A 615 9.71 -6.31 4.01
CA GLU A 615 10.94 -6.04 4.76
C GLU A 615 10.88 -4.69 5.47
N LEU A 616 10.46 -3.61 4.80
CA LEU A 616 10.27 -2.31 5.44
C LEU A 616 9.13 -2.35 6.46
N ALA A 617 8.01 -2.99 6.13
CA ALA A 617 6.92 -3.21 7.08
C ALA A 617 7.37 -4.05 8.28
N ALA A 618 8.18 -5.10 8.08
CA ALA A 618 8.75 -5.90 9.15
C ALA A 618 9.74 -5.08 10.00
N ALA A 619 10.57 -4.23 9.40
CA ALA A 619 11.50 -3.36 10.11
C ALA A 619 10.78 -2.29 10.95
N ILE A 620 9.68 -1.73 10.44
CA ILE A 620 8.80 -0.82 11.20
C ILE A 620 8.15 -1.59 12.36
N MET A 621 7.58 -2.76 12.10
CA MET A 621 6.90 -3.58 13.11
C MET A 621 7.87 -4.18 14.15
N LYS A 622 9.15 -4.37 13.82
CA LYS A 622 10.19 -4.85 14.75
C LYS A 622 10.55 -3.83 15.83
N ARG A 623 10.16 -2.56 15.68
CA ARG A 623 10.29 -1.54 16.73
C ARG A 623 9.31 -1.76 17.89
N HIS A 624 8.26 -2.55 17.68
CA HIS A 624 7.34 -3.00 18.72
C HIS A 624 7.90 -4.24 19.43
N PHE A 625 7.83 -4.25 20.75
CA PHE A 625 8.21 -5.38 21.59
C PHE A 625 7.28 -5.52 22.79
N ARG A 626 7.19 -6.74 23.34
CA ARG A 626 6.46 -7.03 24.58
C ARG A 626 7.44 -7.42 25.69
N PRO A 627 7.28 -6.87 26.91
CA PRO A 627 8.13 -7.23 28.04
C PRO A 627 8.00 -8.73 28.38
N SER A 628 9.13 -9.36 28.68
CA SER A 628 9.26 -10.81 28.94
C SER A 628 8.86 -11.23 30.36
N LEU A 629 8.60 -10.30 31.29
CA LEU A 629 8.12 -10.60 32.65
C LEU A 629 6.66 -10.17 32.84
N ILE A 630 5.84 -11.10 33.34
CA ILE A 630 4.46 -10.85 33.80
C ILE A 630 4.53 -9.85 34.97
N ARG A 631 4.10 -8.61 34.72
CA ARG A 631 3.77 -7.62 35.76
C ARG A 631 2.26 -7.44 35.80
N THR A 632 1.74 -6.94 36.91
CA THR A 632 0.31 -6.73 37.17
C THR A 632 -0.39 -5.73 36.24
N GLU A 633 0.36 -5.00 35.40
CA GLU A 633 -0.19 -4.10 34.37
C GLU A 633 0.38 -4.45 32.98
N ALA A 634 -0.50 -4.76 32.03
CA ALA A 634 -0.13 -4.98 30.62
C ALA A 634 0.22 -3.64 29.93
N TRP A 635 1.35 -3.59 29.22
CA TRP A 635 1.77 -2.46 28.40
C TRP A 635 2.57 -2.98 27.18
N GLU A 636 2.60 -2.19 26.11
CA GLU A 636 3.35 -2.46 24.88
C GLU A 636 4.52 -1.49 24.71
N GLY A 637 5.65 -1.99 24.23
CA GLY A 637 6.91 -1.26 24.13
C GLY A 637 7.27 -0.86 22.70
N TYR A 638 7.81 0.35 22.54
CA TYR A 638 8.19 0.92 21.25
C TYR A 638 9.57 1.60 21.33
N GLY A 639 10.42 1.41 20.32
CA GLY A 639 11.72 2.07 20.24
C GLY A 639 11.77 3.20 19.22
N PHE A 640 11.80 4.46 19.68
CA PHE A 640 11.89 5.67 18.84
C PHE A 640 12.71 6.75 19.55
N ALA A 641 13.35 7.65 18.79
CA ALA A 641 14.19 8.71 19.34
C ALA A 641 15.33 8.18 20.26
N ASN A 642 15.80 6.94 20.02
CA ASN A 642 16.73 6.18 20.86
C ASN A 642 16.23 5.95 22.31
N ILE A 643 14.92 5.99 22.54
CA ILE A 643 14.29 5.83 23.85
C ILE A 643 13.23 4.71 23.78
N GLU A 644 13.10 3.98 24.90
CA GLU A 644 12.03 3.02 25.12
C GLU A 644 10.74 3.75 25.56
N ILE A 645 9.69 3.64 24.73
CA ILE A 645 8.35 4.19 24.97
C ILE A 645 7.42 3.07 25.43
N LYS A 646 6.62 3.33 26.46
CA LYS A 646 5.66 2.36 27.04
C LYS A 646 4.25 2.87 26.88
N ILE A 647 3.43 2.18 26.11
CA ILE A 647 2.03 2.52 25.87
C ILE A 647 1.13 1.53 26.62
N LYS A 648 0.15 2.06 27.35
CA LYS A 648 -0.92 1.30 27.97
C LYS A 648 -2.16 1.42 27.07
N GLU A 649 -2.52 0.33 26.41
CA GLU A 649 -3.78 0.23 25.68
C GLU A 649 -4.96 -0.03 26.64
N SER A 650 -6.16 0.37 26.24
CA SER A 650 -7.41 -0.01 26.92
C SER A 650 -8.36 -0.65 25.92
N THR A 651 -8.87 -1.83 26.26
CA THR A 651 -9.82 -2.59 25.45
C THR A 651 -11.25 -2.08 25.55
N ASP A 652 -11.51 -1.10 26.43
CA ASP A 652 -12.87 -0.66 26.78
C ASP A 652 -13.36 0.51 25.91
N LEU A 653 -12.48 1.14 25.10
CA LEU A 653 -12.78 2.27 24.23
C LEU A 653 -12.04 2.15 22.89
N TYR A 654 -12.74 2.28 21.76
CA TYR A 654 -12.21 2.12 20.39
C TYR A 654 -11.00 3.03 20.06
N GLY A 655 -10.81 4.14 20.80
CA GLY A 655 -9.68 5.08 20.63
C GLY A 655 -8.42 4.77 21.45
N ALA A 656 -8.42 3.73 22.29
CA ALA A 656 -7.31 3.43 23.21
C ALA A 656 -6.46 2.21 22.79
N VAL A 657 -6.50 1.83 21.51
CA VAL A 657 -5.61 0.84 20.88
C VAL A 657 -4.65 1.56 19.94
N LEU A 658 -3.39 1.15 19.89
CA LEU A 658 -2.41 1.73 18.98
C LEU A 658 -2.63 1.22 17.56
N TRP A 659 -2.77 2.15 16.62
CA TRP A 659 -2.96 1.81 15.22
C TRP A 659 -1.65 1.83 14.41
N PRO A 660 -1.49 0.94 13.42
CA PRO A 660 -0.28 0.84 12.62
C PRO A 660 0.19 2.12 11.92
N SER A 661 -0.70 3.03 11.52
CA SER A 661 -0.29 4.26 10.82
C SER A 661 0.49 5.21 11.74
N ALA A 662 0.23 5.17 13.05
CA ALA A 662 1.00 5.92 14.04
C ALA A 662 2.47 5.46 14.09
N MET A 663 2.71 4.15 13.97
CA MET A 663 4.08 3.59 13.92
C MET A 663 4.81 3.99 12.63
N VAL A 664 4.11 3.98 11.50
CA VAL A 664 4.68 4.42 10.21
C VAL A 664 5.06 5.89 10.25
N LEU A 665 4.18 6.75 10.77
CA LEU A 665 4.45 8.18 10.93
C LEU A 665 5.62 8.44 11.90
N CYS A 666 5.65 7.75 13.05
CA CYS A 666 6.77 7.86 13.99
C CYS A 666 8.09 7.40 13.37
N HIS A 667 8.09 6.30 12.61
CA HIS A 667 9.29 5.82 11.93
C HIS A 667 9.81 6.83 10.92
N PHE A 668 8.93 7.41 10.11
CA PHE A 668 9.28 8.42 9.13
C PHE A 668 9.95 9.63 9.82
N LEU A 669 9.30 10.19 10.83
CA LEU A 669 9.81 11.34 11.59
C LEU A 669 11.16 11.05 12.27
N ASP A 670 11.32 9.84 12.82
CA ASP A 670 12.54 9.45 13.53
C ASP A 670 13.74 9.24 12.59
N THR A 671 13.49 8.89 11.32
CA THR A 671 14.53 8.61 10.30
C THR A 671 14.81 9.77 9.35
N HIS A 672 13.89 10.72 9.21
CA HIS A 672 14.02 11.87 8.29
C HIS A 672 14.20 13.21 9.03
N ARG A 673 14.88 13.18 10.19
CA ARG A 673 15.03 14.35 11.08
C ARG A 673 15.70 15.56 10.43
N GLU A 674 16.56 15.34 9.43
CA GLU A 674 17.24 16.41 8.71
C GLU A 674 16.29 17.19 7.80
N GLU A 675 15.38 16.48 7.11
CA GLU A 675 14.40 17.07 6.20
C GLU A 675 13.18 17.60 6.94
N TYR A 676 12.77 16.93 8.02
CA TYR A 676 11.63 17.28 8.88
C TYR A 676 12.10 17.60 10.30
N ASN A 677 12.82 18.70 10.46
CA ASN A 677 13.31 19.13 11.77
C ASN A 677 12.17 19.71 12.63
N LEU A 678 11.83 19.00 13.72
CA LEU A 678 10.74 19.36 14.62
C LEU A 678 11.18 20.23 15.82
N MET A 679 12.46 20.56 15.93
CA MET A 679 12.98 21.33 17.07
C MET A 679 12.27 22.68 17.20
N ASP A 680 11.65 22.91 18.36
CA ASP A 680 10.92 24.13 18.71
C ASP A 680 9.71 24.45 17.80
N LYS A 681 9.25 23.48 16.99
CA LYS A 681 8.07 23.62 16.12
C LYS A 681 6.77 23.41 16.89
N ASN A 682 5.73 24.21 16.59
CA ASN A 682 4.40 24.06 17.15
C ASN A 682 3.63 22.99 16.36
N ILE A 683 3.21 21.92 17.04
CA ILE A 683 2.53 20.78 16.42
C ILE A 683 1.18 20.58 17.09
N ILE A 684 0.15 20.29 16.29
CA ILE A 684 -1.10 19.72 16.79
C ILE A 684 -1.30 18.32 16.23
N GLU A 685 -1.63 17.36 17.11
CA GLU A 685 -2.04 16.02 16.70
C GLU A 685 -3.56 15.88 16.80
N LEU A 686 -4.20 15.48 15.72
CA LEU A 686 -5.63 15.19 15.65
C LEU A 686 -5.88 13.69 15.86
N GLY A 687 -6.76 13.34 16.80
CA GLY A 687 -7.13 11.95 17.08
C GLY A 687 -5.94 11.12 17.59
N ALA A 688 -5.26 11.63 18.62
CA ALA A 688 -4.00 11.07 19.10
C ALA A 688 -4.10 9.64 19.67
N GLY A 689 -5.29 9.22 20.08
CA GLY A 689 -5.57 7.90 20.65
C GLY A 689 -4.71 7.61 21.88
N THR A 690 -3.76 6.68 21.74
CA THR A 690 -2.80 6.32 22.79
C THR A 690 -1.63 7.30 22.94
N GLY A 691 -1.43 8.21 21.99
CA GLY A 691 -0.47 9.32 22.05
C GLY A 691 0.94 9.01 21.56
N LEU A 692 1.17 7.92 20.82
CA LEU A 692 2.52 7.55 20.37
C LEU A 692 3.17 8.64 19.52
N VAL A 693 2.46 9.24 18.56
CA VAL A 693 3.02 10.31 17.70
C VAL A 693 3.31 11.55 18.54
N THR A 694 2.42 11.93 19.47
CA THR A 694 2.67 13.00 20.45
C THR A 694 3.95 12.76 21.24
N ILE A 695 4.17 11.54 21.74
CA ILE A 695 5.37 11.22 22.54
C ILE A 695 6.62 11.36 21.67
N VAL A 696 6.64 10.75 20.48
CA VAL A 696 7.81 10.77 19.59
C VAL A 696 8.14 12.20 19.15
N THR A 697 7.14 12.96 18.70
CA THR A 697 7.33 14.37 18.29
C THR A 697 7.81 15.25 19.45
N SER A 698 7.32 15.03 20.67
CA SER A 698 7.79 15.74 21.88
C SER A 698 9.25 15.38 22.22
N LEU A 699 9.64 14.11 22.08
CA LEU A 699 11.03 13.66 22.28
C LEU A 699 11.98 14.20 21.21
N LEU A 700 11.47 14.46 20.00
CA LEU A 700 12.20 15.13 18.91
C LEU A 700 12.25 16.66 19.08
N GLY A 701 11.76 17.21 20.19
CA GLY A 701 11.94 18.61 20.59
C GLY A 701 10.82 19.56 20.16
N ALA A 702 9.69 19.05 19.68
CA ALA A 702 8.53 19.86 19.32
C ALA A 702 7.73 20.35 20.54
N LYS A 703 6.96 21.44 20.34
CA LYS A 703 5.92 21.89 21.26
C LYS A 703 4.57 21.34 20.79
N VAL A 704 4.11 20.26 21.42
CA VAL A 704 2.98 19.46 20.93
C VAL A 704 1.69 19.75 21.71
N THR A 705 0.62 20.01 20.97
CA THR A 705 -0.77 20.00 21.45
C THR A 705 -1.44 18.70 20.99
N SER A 706 -1.66 17.78 21.92
CA SER A 706 -2.23 16.46 21.67
C SER A 706 -3.74 16.50 21.90
N THR A 707 -4.53 16.12 20.88
CA THR A 707 -5.98 16.26 20.94
C THR A 707 -6.75 14.98 20.62
N ASP A 708 -7.83 14.76 21.37
CA ASP A 708 -8.78 13.67 21.15
C ASP A 708 -10.15 14.00 21.83
N LEU A 709 -11.09 13.07 21.74
CA LEU A 709 -12.39 13.12 22.40
C LEU A 709 -12.26 12.99 23.95
N PRO A 710 -13.20 13.56 24.73
CA PRO A 710 -13.17 13.57 26.19
C PRO A 710 -12.85 12.21 26.83
N ASP A 711 -13.49 11.16 26.31
CA ASP A 711 -13.41 9.80 26.85
C ASP A 711 -12.01 9.17 26.71
N ILE A 712 -11.19 9.67 25.77
CA ILE A 712 -9.83 9.16 25.49
C ILE A 712 -8.76 9.92 26.28
N LEU A 713 -9.03 11.17 26.68
CA LEU A 713 -8.03 12.07 27.29
C LEU A 713 -7.35 11.50 28.54
N GLY A 714 -8.07 10.69 29.33
CA GLY A 714 -7.50 10.03 30.51
C GLY A 714 -6.36 9.06 30.16
N ASN A 715 -6.58 8.20 29.17
CA ASN A 715 -5.56 7.24 28.69
C ASN A 715 -4.43 7.97 27.95
N LEU A 716 -4.78 8.90 27.06
CA LEU A 716 -3.83 9.72 26.32
C LEU A 716 -2.88 10.47 27.27
N ARG A 717 -3.41 11.18 28.26
CA ARG A 717 -2.61 11.91 29.25
C ARG A 717 -1.73 10.99 30.07
N HIS A 718 -2.21 9.82 30.47
CA HIS A 718 -1.39 8.84 31.17
C HIS A 718 -0.17 8.40 30.35
N ASN A 719 -0.39 8.00 29.08
CA ASN A 719 0.67 7.54 28.20
C ASN A 719 1.66 8.65 27.85
N VAL A 720 1.17 9.83 27.50
CA VAL A 720 2.00 11.00 27.15
C VAL A 720 2.88 11.39 28.35
N MET A 721 2.29 11.60 29.53
CA MET A 721 3.03 12.04 30.71
C MET A 721 4.05 11.01 31.18
N ARG A 722 3.72 9.71 31.12
CA ARG A 722 4.61 8.63 31.52
C ARG A 722 5.91 8.61 30.71
N ASN A 723 5.86 8.99 29.43
CA ASN A 723 6.98 8.88 28.51
C ASN A 723 7.74 10.20 28.29
N THR A 724 7.12 11.35 28.55
CA THR A 724 7.69 12.67 28.23
C THR A 724 8.15 13.47 29.44
N ARG A 725 7.62 13.18 30.65
CA ARG A 725 7.92 13.96 31.86
C ARG A 725 9.42 13.95 32.19
N GLY A 726 10.03 15.14 32.18
CA GLY A 726 11.46 15.33 32.44
C GLY A 726 12.39 14.83 31.33
N ARG A 727 11.83 14.49 30.15
CA ARG A 727 12.58 13.95 28.99
C ARG A 727 12.42 14.78 27.71
N CYS A 728 11.47 15.72 27.69
CA CYS A 728 11.19 16.59 26.55
C CYS A 728 11.59 18.03 26.85
N ARG A 729 11.94 18.78 25.81
CA ARG A 729 12.26 20.22 25.89
C ARG A 729 11.02 21.06 26.22
N HIS A 730 9.89 20.71 25.60
CA HIS A 730 8.58 21.30 25.86
C HIS A 730 7.66 20.24 26.43
N GLU A 731 6.93 20.56 27.48
CA GLU A 731 5.94 19.65 28.04
C GLU A 731 4.72 19.60 27.11
N PRO A 732 4.30 18.41 26.63
CA PRO A 732 3.15 18.27 25.73
C PRO A 732 1.85 18.63 26.44
N HIS A 733 0.97 19.34 25.73
CA HIS A 733 -0.33 19.74 26.23
C HIS A 733 -1.43 18.83 25.70
N VAL A 734 -2.11 18.09 26.58
CA VAL A 734 -3.25 17.21 26.24
C VAL A 734 -4.57 17.92 26.49
N THR A 735 -5.38 18.12 25.46
CA THR A 735 -6.66 18.82 25.53
C THR A 735 -7.72 18.19 24.62
N GLU A 736 -8.99 18.45 24.91
CA GLU A 736 -10.10 17.96 24.09
C GLU A 736 -10.12 18.63 22.71
N LEU A 737 -10.45 17.91 21.64
CA LEU A 737 -10.91 18.48 20.37
C LEU A 737 -11.94 17.54 19.74
N SER A 738 -13.18 18.01 19.64
CA SER A 738 -14.22 17.39 18.81
C SER A 738 -14.22 18.04 17.43
N TRP A 739 -14.05 17.25 16.37
CA TRP A 739 -13.93 17.80 15.01
C TRP A 739 -15.14 18.66 14.62
N GLY A 740 -14.87 19.79 13.96
CA GLY A 740 -15.89 20.74 13.47
C GLY A 740 -16.63 21.53 14.55
N LYS A 741 -16.36 21.30 15.84
CA LYS A 741 -17.08 21.95 16.95
C LYS A 741 -16.20 22.94 17.70
N GLU A 742 -16.73 24.15 17.93
CA GLU A 742 -16.14 25.18 18.79
C GLU A 742 -14.68 25.55 18.44
N LEU A 743 -14.30 25.39 17.16
CA LEU A 743 -12.91 25.52 16.71
C LEU A 743 -12.35 26.93 16.94
N GLU A 744 -13.10 27.99 16.65
CA GLU A 744 -12.63 29.37 16.87
C GLU A 744 -12.61 29.76 18.36
N GLU A 745 -13.47 29.17 19.19
CA GLU A 745 -13.50 29.46 20.63
C GLU A 745 -12.32 28.79 21.36
N ARG A 746 -12.05 27.51 21.03
CA ARG A 746 -11.05 26.69 21.73
C ARG A 746 -9.68 26.71 21.05
N PHE A 747 -9.63 26.94 19.74
CA PHE A 747 -8.42 27.07 18.94
C PHE A 747 -8.50 28.29 18.00
N PRO A 748 -8.50 29.53 18.54
CA PRO A 748 -8.69 30.74 17.74
C PRO A 748 -7.57 30.95 16.74
N ARG A 749 -7.90 31.29 15.48
CA ARG A 749 -6.88 31.49 14.42
C ARG A 749 -5.93 32.65 14.72
N ALA A 750 -6.41 33.62 15.50
CA ALA A 750 -5.62 34.79 15.90
C ALA A 750 -4.47 34.46 16.86
N THR A 751 -4.57 33.36 17.60
CA THR A 751 -3.63 33.02 18.69
C THR A 751 -3.00 31.64 18.57
N CYS A 752 -3.63 30.74 17.82
CA CYS A 752 -3.15 29.39 17.58
C CYS A 752 -2.58 29.28 16.17
N HIS A 753 -1.29 29.01 16.09
CA HIS A 753 -0.59 28.77 14.83
C HIS A 753 0.26 27.50 14.97
N TYR A 754 0.15 26.61 13.98
CA TYR A 754 0.82 25.32 13.96
C TYR A 754 1.70 25.20 12.72
N ASP A 755 2.98 24.90 12.95
CA ASP A 755 3.92 24.55 11.88
C ASP A 755 3.55 23.21 11.25
N TYR A 756 3.10 22.25 12.09
CA TYR A 756 2.67 20.93 11.63
C TYR A 756 1.31 20.49 12.20
N ILE A 757 0.54 19.81 11.37
CA ILE A 757 -0.63 19.02 11.80
C ILE A 757 -0.29 17.55 11.58
N MET A 758 -0.39 16.75 12.63
CA MET A 758 -0.18 15.30 12.58
C MET A 758 -1.51 14.58 12.65
N ALA A 759 -1.69 13.56 11.82
CA ALA A 759 -2.87 12.72 11.84
C ALA A 759 -2.51 11.27 11.49
N ALA A 760 -2.91 10.32 12.33
CA ALA A 760 -2.69 8.89 12.10
C ALA A 760 -4.00 8.12 12.28
N ASP A 761 -4.45 7.43 11.23
CA ASP A 761 -5.69 6.61 11.24
C ASP A 761 -6.98 7.38 11.64
N VAL A 762 -7.03 8.69 11.38
CA VAL A 762 -8.21 9.54 11.63
C VAL A 762 -9.32 9.40 10.58
N VAL A 763 -9.04 8.77 9.44
CA VAL A 763 -10.02 8.53 8.37
C VAL A 763 -10.32 7.05 8.30
N TYR A 764 -11.56 6.71 8.66
CA TYR A 764 -12.14 5.37 8.57
C TYR A 764 -13.67 5.51 8.45
N SER A 765 -14.41 4.40 8.43
CA SER A 765 -15.88 4.41 8.37
C SER A 765 -16.51 5.03 9.64
N HIS A 766 -16.70 6.36 9.64
CA HIS A 766 -17.43 7.13 10.65
C HIS A 766 -18.14 8.35 9.99
N PRO A 767 -19.20 8.93 10.60
CA PRO A 767 -19.98 9.98 9.96
C PRO A 767 -19.30 11.37 9.94
N PHE A 768 -18.25 11.57 10.73
CA PHE A 768 -17.62 12.88 10.99
C PHE A 768 -16.51 13.30 10.01
N LEU A 769 -16.49 12.76 8.78
CA LEU A 769 -15.44 13.08 7.80
C LEU A 769 -15.52 14.53 7.31
N HIS A 770 -16.71 15.11 7.22
CA HIS A 770 -16.87 16.51 6.83
C HIS A 770 -16.28 17.45 7.89
N GLU A 771 -16.60 17.21 9.14
CA GLU A 771 -16.13 17.97 10.30
C GLU A 771 -14.62 17.84 10.50
N LEU A 772 -14.05 16.68 10.17
CA LEU A 772 -12.60 16.48 10.14
C LEU A 772 -11.94 17.36 9.06
N MET A 773 -12.54 17.47 7.86
CA MET A 773 -12.04 18.38 6.81
C MET A 773 -12.08 19.84 7.26
N GLU A 774 -13.19 20.28 7.89
CA GLU A 774 -13.31 21.63 8.46
C GLU A 774 -12.22 21.91 9.50
N THR A 775 -11.91 20.91 10.33
CA THR A 775 -10.86 20.98 11.33
C THR A 775 -9.47 21.14 10.69
N PHE A 776 -9.13 20.36 9.67
CA PHE A 776 -7.89 20.55 8.91
C PHE A 776 -7.81 21.95 8.30
N MET A 777 -8.89 22.42 7.68
CA MET A 777 -8.94 23.75 7.04
C MET A 777 -8.79 24.90 8.03
N HIS A 778 -9.35 24.75 9.24
CA HIS A 778 -9.31 25.76 10.29
C HIS A 778 -7.93 25.89 10.93
N LEU A 779 -7.27 24.76 11.20
CA LEU A 779 -5.97 24.71 11.87
C LEU A 779 -4.80 24.97 10.91
N SER A 780 -5.03 24.93 9.60
CA SER A 780 -3.99 25.12 8.57
C SER A 780 -3.84 26.58 8.13
N SER A 781 -2.62 27.10 8.28
CA SER A 781 -2.13 28.34 7.66
C SER A 781 -1.40 28.05 6.34
N ASP A 782 -0.92 29.09 5.65
CA ASP A 782 -0.26 28.96 4.34
C ASP A 782 1.11 28.24 4.39
N ASP A 783 1.72 28.19 5.57
CA ASP A 783 3.01 27.59 5.90
C ASP A 783 2.89 26.31 6.74
N THR A 784 1.67 25.90 7.10
CA THR A 784 1.42 24.66 7.84
C THR A 784 1.64 23.44 6.95
N ILE A 785 2.42 22.46 7.43
CA ILE A 785 2.61 21.16 6.79
C ILE A 785 1.74 20.11 7.50
N ILE A 786 0.92 19.38 6.74
CA ILE A 786 0.13 18.27 7.26
C ILE A 786 0.86 16.98 6.97
N LEU A 787 1.19 16.20 8.00
CA LEU A 787 1.67 14.83 7.85
C LEU A 787 0.58 13.87 8.27
N TRP A 788 0.07 13.12 7.30
CA TRP A 788 -1.11 12.30 7.46
C TRP A 788 -0.86 10.86 7.01
N ALA A 789 -0.87 9.94 7.96
CA ALA A 789 -0.76 8.52 7.72
C ALA A 789 -2.13 7.85 7.86
N MET A 790 -2.55 7.06 6.88
CA MET A 790 -3.79 6.29 6.97
C MET A 790 -3.63 4.89 6.44
N ARG A 791 -4.39 3.97 7.04
CA ARG A 791 -4.59 2.63 6.51
C ARG A 791 -5.80 2.57 5.58
N PHE A 792 -5.56 2.42 4.28
CA PHE A 792 -6.59 2.23 3.26
C PHE A 792 -7.37 0.93 3.46
N ARG A 793 -8.68 1.06 3.58
CA ARG A 793 -9.66 -0.04 3.58
C ARG A 793 -10.51 0.14 2.31
N LEU A 794 -10.97 -0.95 1.70
CA LEU A 794 -11.67 -0.86 0.40
C LEU A 794 -13.07 -0.21 0.62
N ASP A 795 -13.34 0.91 -0.09
CA ASP A 795 -14.51 1.86 -0.11
C ASP A 795 -14.49 3.02 0.94
N PRO A 796 -15.45 3.98 0.92
CA PRO A 796 -15.47 5.35 0.33
C PRO A 796 -14.31 6.32 0.69
N GLU A 797 -13.28 5.88 1.40
CA GLU A 797 -12.17 6.68 1.92
C GLU A 797 -11.40 7.47 0.84
N ASN A 798 -11.40 6.98 -0.41
CA ASN A 798 -10.86 7.70 -1.57
C ASN A 798 -11.55 9.04 -1.82
N SER A 799 -12.86 9.14 -1.56
CA SER A 799 -13.61 10.39 -1.75
C SER A 799 -13.17 11.49 -0.78
N PHE A 800 -12.68 11.11 0.42
CA PHE A 800 -12.10 12.06 1.36
C PHE A 800 -10.75 12.56 0.84
N VAL A 801 -9.90 11.68 0.30
CA VAL A 801 -8.65 12.09 -0.38
C VAL A 801 -8.95 13.02 -1.55
N ASP A 802 -9.90 12.67 -2.42
CA ASP A 802 -10.32 13.52 -3.54
C ASP A 802 -10.82 14.89 -3.06
N THR A 803 -11.51 14.95 -1.92
CA THR A 803 -11.99 16.20 -1.32
C THR A 803 -10.87 16.98 -0.63
N PHE A 804 -9.90 16.29 -0.05
CA PHE A 804 -8.71 16.86 0.56
C PHE A 804 -7.82 17.52 -0.50
N GLU A 805 -7.60 16.85 -1.64
CA GLU A 805 -6.82 17.34 -2.77
C GLU A 805 -7.40 18.59 -3.44
N LYS A 806 -8.70 18.88 -3.26
CA LYS A 806 -9.30 20.16 -3.71
C LYS A 806 -8.78 21.36 -2.93
N HIS A 807 -8.41 21.16 -1.66
CA HIS A 807 -8.03 22.24 -0.74
C HIS A 807 -6.52 22.25 -0.45
N PHE A 808 -5.87 21.10 -0.50
CA PHE A 808 -4.45 20.91 -0.23
C PHE A 808 -3.71 20.33 -1.45
N HIS A 809 -2.44 20.65 -1.59
CA HIS A 809 -1.54 19.91 -2.48
C HIS A 809 -0.99 18.72 -1.69
N LEU A 810 -1.17 17.51 -2.22
CA LEU A 810 -0.83 16.27 -1.53
C LEU A 810 0.38 15.60 -2.22
N GLN A 811 1.37 15.21 -1.42
CA GLN A 811 2.55 14.45 -1.84
C GLN A 811 2.58 13.13 -1.07
N GLU A 812 2.62 12.01 -1.77
CA GLU A 812 2.82 10.70 -1.15
C GLU A 812 4.28 10.53 -0.73
N LEU A 813 4.50 10.26 0.57
CA LEU A 813 5.82 10.01 1.15
C LEU A 813 6.11 8.50 1.23
N TYR A 814 5.15 7.71 1.74
CA TYR A 814 5.22 6.23 1.74
C TYR A 814 3.94 5.60 1.17
N ASP A 815 4.11 4.47 0.46
CA ASP A 815 3.05 3.51 0.12
C ASP A 815 3.49 2.12 0.58
N LEU A 816 2.80 1.56 1.58
CA LEU A 816 3.09 0.27 2.20
C LEU A 816 1.91 -0.70 1.99
N PRO A 817 1.81 -1.36 0.83
CA PRO A 817 0.69 -2.25 0.48
C PRO A 817 0.47 -3.41 1.47
N SER A 818 1.54 -3.98 2.06
CA SER A 818 1.46 -5.06 3.06
C SER A 818 0.67 -4.64 4.30
N LEU A 819 0.88 -3.41 4.74
CA LEU A 819 0.16 -2.80 5.85
C LEU A 819 -1.14 -2.13 5.40
N ARG A 820 -1.26 -1.85 4.09
CA ARG A 820 -2.27 -1.00 3.45
C ARG A 820 -2.19 0.44 3.92
N ILE A 821 -1.00 0.95 4.21
CA ILE A 821 -0.83 2.28 4.78
C ILE A 821 -0.17 3.18 3.75
N LYS A 822 -0.68 4.41 3.61
CA LYS A 822 0.04 5.47 2.93
C LYS A 822 0.31 6.61 3.90
N LEU A 823 1.44 7.27 3.71
CA LEU A 823 1.80 8.50 4.42
C LEU A 823 1.87 9.62 3.41
N TYR A 824 1.20 10.73 3.71
CA TYR A 824 1.17 11.92 2.87
C TYR A 824 1.79 13.11 3.61
N SER A 825 2.42 13.99 2.84
CA SER A 825 2.69 15.39 3.19
C SER A 825 1.70 16.27 2.43
N ALA A 826 1.13 17.28 3.07
CA ALA A 826 0.24 18.23 2.42
C ALA A 826 0.48 19.67 2.84
N HIS A 827 0.23 20.60 1.92
CA HIS A 827 0.22 22.04 2.19
C HIS A 827 -1.01 22.70 1.56
N LYS A 828 -1.48 23.78 2.16
CA LYS A 828 -2.68 24.49 1.70
C LYS A 828 -2.48 25.05 0.31
N ARG A 829 -3.47 24.90 -0.58
CA ARG A 829 -3.45 25.57 -1.89
C ARG A 829 -3.65 27.07 -1.66
N ARG A 830 -2.75 27.90 -2.22
CA ARG A 830 -2.91 29.35 -2.17
C ARG A 830 -4.20 29.73 -2.90
N PRO A 831 -5.03 30.63 -2.34
CA PRO A 831 -6.13 31.20 -3.09
C PRO A 831 -5.55 31.90 -4.31
N THR A 832 -6.06 31.58 -5.50
CA THR A 832 -5.82 32.39 -6.68
C THR A 832 -6.30 33.80 -6.36
N GLN A 833 -5.37 34.77 -6.27
CA GLN A 833 -5.75 36.18 -6.16
C GLN A 833 -6.57 36.52 -7.41
N ASN A 834 -7.80 36.98 -7.16
CA ASN A 834 -8.80 37.37 -8.16
C ASN A 834 -8.31 38.48 -9.07
#